data_AF-A0A1S9RUI5-F1
#
_entry.id   AF-A0A1S9RUI5-F1
#
_cell.length_a   1.000
_cell.length_b   1.000
_cell.length_c   1.000
_cell.angle_alpha   90.00
_cell.angle_beta   90.00
_cell.angle_gamma   90.00
#
_symmetry.space_group_name_H-M   'P 1'
#
loop_
_entity.id
_entity.type
_entity.pdbx_description
1 polymer ?
#
loop_
_entity_poly.entity_id
_entity_poly.type
_entity_poly.pdbx_seq_one_letter_code
_entity_poly.pdbx_strand_id
1 'polypeptide(L)'
;MIGLAKLSISALVLAKSDLAIAQVGSSVTTPLGSFESTKGAACACSKLSQIYSEIINPSGANYTAQAADAYWDIRANLSPACIFLPRSADEISNALGIFQACDAQFAVRGGGHMNYPGSNNIDGGVLMALEKFDKVKVNAESVEVGPGLTWYDVYEALEPYGRAAIGGRLKTIGVPGLSLIGGFHYFNNKYGYAMDNVLSYDVILGNGTQVVANKSSHPDLFWALKGGANNYGIVTKFTLKTYAIPKVSTTIQVINEGGIPDFLTAVCNIVKLDENNPIAAGMVATVQYNATTKVASASLLGVQEGISKPPSQFANFSAIPATTRINNVTTMRQWASSLDTPKQMFRVMFSHKTMKPDQDILISIYRAWKDAVDEIADIEGLYPTFVTNVAPASAARVALANGVGNVWGLEAEPYILWQFSTGWALAQDDLRIEAWSRQLIERLNAINVEKGIASDFIYMGDAGEWQDPFAGFPAENVARMRKIKSLLAATILFTSQPANLGLEPNQKCDETKPKCQNCVRHAVECNYNAPPTAASTPTPGTHTGFSPFVSEAARLNSDANAPSMGMAEMALLHHWSTSTCYTISRHPVLQTVWQTTVPTFGFSYQFVFRGILALAALHLAHLKPELQDQYVDAAEFHHNLALQMVSGTIPQINEENGPAIYLFSTITCIIGCALPRRRDDLWVSNDRIFQWLSLFRGTVSIIASVNESLKSGPLAPMFTLGRRRGLAWEARSTSNQTFLINLRRLIEEAVEDPTELKCYTDAIDDLGKSFATILEVGSPNCETADIFIWLLRITERFLSQLQQRTPEALVIFGYYCVILKELESTWWMQGFSIHIIKAIHHHLDEEHRCWLQWPMQQLGWVP
;
A
#
# COMPACT_ATOMS: atom_id res chain seq x y z
N MET A 1 -16.69 47.46 41.18
CA MET A 1 -16.60 48.94 41.11
C MET A 1 -15.14 49.30 40.91
N ILE A 2 -14.85 50.05 39.84
CA ILE A 2 -13.85 51.14 39.75
C ILE A 2 -12.47 50.79 40.33
N GLY A 3 -11.42 50.59 39.54
CA GLY A 3 -10.81 51.62 38.72
C GLY A 3 -9.36 51.83 39.19
N LEU A 4 -8.47 51.94 38.21
CA LEU A 4 -7.02 52.13 38.32
C LEU A 4 -6.61 53.26 39.28
N ALA A 5 -5.47 53.09 39.98
CA ALA A 5 -4.22 53.86 39.76
C ALA A 5 -3.28 53.89 40.99
N LYS A 6 -1.99 54.12 40.69
CA LYS A 6 -0.86 54.66 41.49
C LYS A 6 0.18 53.63 41.96
N LEU A 7 1.38 53.60 41.36
CA LEU A 7 2.55 54.53 41.43
C LEU A 7 3.42 54.33 42.68
N SER A 8 4.68 53.90 42.49
CA SER A 8 5.90 54.59 42.97
C SER A 8 7.17 53.74 42.77
N ILE A 9 8.17 54.24 42.01
CA ILE A 9 9.43 54.92 42.45
C ILE A 9 10.61 53.91 42.57
N SER A 10 11.50 53.87 41.56
CA SER A 10 12.87 54.46 41.49
C SER A 10 13.95 53.56 42.14
N ALA A 11 15.21 53.45 41.71
CA ALA A 11 16.12 54.37 41.01
C ALA A 11 17.36 53.59 40.45
N LEU A 12 17.91 53.95 39.27
CA LEU A 12 19.24 54.61 39.00
C LEU A 12 20.49 53.66 39.04
N VAL A 13 21.44 53.59 38.09
CA VAL A 13 22.32 54.63 37.47
C VAL A 13 23.13 54.10 36.25
N LEU A 14 23.19 54.90 35.15
CA LEU A 14 24.28 55.33 34.19
C LEU A 14 25.46 54.37 33.79
N ALA A 15 26.09 54.36 32.59
CA ALA A 15 26.26 55.36 31.51
C ALA A 15 26.75 54.76 30.14
N LYS A 16 26.30 55.39 29.03
CA LYS A 16 26.97 55.75 27.74
C LYS A 16 27.85 54.76 26.94
N SER A 17 27.51 54.58 25.66
CA SER A 17 28.26 55.18 24.52
C SER A 17 27.50 55.04 23.19
N ASP A 18 27.40 56.15 22.46
CA ASP A 18 26.93 56.24 21.07
C ASP A 18 28.04 55.83 20.10
N LEU A 19 27.70 55.06 19.06
CA LEU A 19 28.47 55.00 17.82
C LEU A 19 27.52 54.75 16.64
N ALA A 20 27.51 55.72 15.73
CA ALA A 20 26.75 55.73 14.49
C ALA A 20 27.22 54.59 13.56
N ILE A 21 26.27 53.91 12.90
CA ILE A 21 26.55 53.01 11.77
C ILE A 21 25.88 53.57 10.52
N ALA A 22 26.71 53.74 9.49
CA ALA A 22 26.39 54.28 8.18
C ALA A 22 25.56 53.33 7.31
N GLN A 23 24.74 53.91 6.43
CA GLN A 23 24.10 53.21 5.31
C GLN A 23 25.12 52.74 4.28
N VAL A 24 25.12 51.43 4.00
CA VAL A 24 25.62 50.74 2.79
C VAL A 24 24.70 49.52 2.67
N GLY A 25 23.89 49.27 1.65
CA GLY A 25 24.11 49.25 0.20
C GLY A 25 23.39 47.98 -0.28
N SER A 26 22.48 48.11 -1.26
CA SER A 26 21.65 47.02 -1.75
C SER A 26 22.49 45.90 -2.38
N SER A 27 22.39 44.67 -1.88
CA SER A 27 22.88 43.49 -2.60
C SER A 27 21.82 43.01 -3.58
N VAL A 28 22.20 43.04 -4.86
CA VAL A 28 21.49 42.45 -5.98
C VAL A 28 21.53 40.92 -5.83
N THR A 29 20.37 40.29 -5.63
CA THR A 29 20.22 38.84 -5.78
C THR A 29 20.12 38.50 -7.27
N THR A 30 21.20 38.00 -7.85
CA THR A 30 21.17 37.28 -9.12
C THR A 30 20.35 35.98 -8.97
N PRO A 31 19.46 35.64 -9.91
CA PRO A 31 18.78 34.35 -9.90
C PRO A 31 19.81 33.25 -10.20
N LEU A 32 19.91 32.23 -9.35
CA LEU A 32 20.56 30.98 -9.71
C LEU A 32 19.78 30.36 -10.88
N GLY A 33 20.44 30.24 -12.04
CA GLY A 33 19.91 29.46 -13.15
C GLY A 33 19.68 28.02 -12.72
N SER A 34 18.49 27.49 -13.04
CA SER A 34 18.16 26.08 -12.90
C SER A 34 19.17 25.25 -13.69
N PHE A 35 19.99 24.46 -13.01
CA PHE A 35 20.76 23.40 -13.66
C PHE A 35 19.76 22.38 -14.23
N GLU A 36 19.46 22.44 -15.53
CA GLU A 36 18.71 21.38 -16.20
C GLU A 36 19.57 20.11 -16.18
N SER A 37 19.09 19.07 -15.49
CA SER A 37 19.73 17.75 -15.52
C SER A 37 19.78 17.25 -16.96
N THR A 38 20.96 16.83 -17.42
CA THR A 38 21.16 16.30 -18.78
C THR A 38 20.92 14.79 -18.88
N LYS A 39 20.66 14.11 -17.76
CA LYS A 39 20.40 12.67 -17.69
C LYS A 39 19.29 12.30 -16.69
N GLY A 40 18.85 11.06 -16.74
CA GLY A 40 17.84 10.46 -15.87
C GLY A 40 16.42 10.96 -16.15
N ALA A 41 15.49 10.56 -15.27
CA ALA A 41 14.08 10.90 -15.42
C ALA A 41 13.82 12.42 -15.38
N ALA A 42 14.58 13.20 -14.62
CA ALA A 42 14.45 14.67 -14.60
C ALA A 42 14.68 15.31 -15.98
N CYS A 43 15.68 14.83 -16.74
CA CYS A 43 15.91 15.25 -18.13
C CYS A 43 14.71 14.90 -19.01
N ALA A 44 14.24 13.65 -18.92
CA ALA A 44 13.13 13.17 -19.74
C ALA A 44 11.83 13.91 -19.44
N CYS A 45 11.49 14.09 -18.17
CA CYS A 45 10.31 14.83 -17.72
C CYS A 45 10.33 16.29 -18.18
N SER A 46 11.48 16.98 -18.05
CA SER A 46 11.65 18.34 -18.57
C SER A 46 11.38 18.39 -20.07
N LYS A 47 12.10 17.58 -20.87
CA LYS A 47 11.93 17.54 -22.33
C LYS A 47 10.52 17.19 -22.77
N LEU A 48 9.90 16.21 -22.13
CA LEU A 48 8.53 15.84 -22.44
C LEU A 48 7.55 16.98 -22.13
N SER A 49 7.69 17.66 -20.99
CA SER A 49 6.82 18.78 -20.60
C SER A 49 6.95 20.01 -21.50
N GLN A 50 8.08 20.17 -22.20
CA GLN A 50 8.26 21.22 -23.21
C GLN A 50 7.51 20.92 -24.52
N ILE A 51 7.21 19.64 -24.79
CA ILE A 51 6.62 19.18 -26.05
C ILE A 51 5.14 18.84 -25.89
N TYR A 52 4.76 18.25 -24.74
CA TYR A 52 3.43 17.68 -24.50
C TYR A 52 2.80 18.29 -23.25
N SER A 53 1.51 18.62 -23.36
CA SER A 53 0.70 19.08 -22.23
C SER A 53 0.25 17.96 -21.30
N GLU A 54 0.29 16.72 -21.77
CA GLU A 54 -0.19 15.50 -21.11
C GLU A 54 0.88 14.86 -20.20
N ILE A 55 1.66 15.70 -19.53
CA ILE A 55 2.66 15.32 -18.55
C ILE A 55 2.17 15.71 -17.16
N ILE A 56 2.09 14.73 -16.26
CA ILE A 56 1.68 14.94 -14.88
C ILE A 56 2.93 14.87 -14.00
N ASN A 57 3.26 16.00 -13.39
CA ASN A 57 4.32 16.11 -12.40
C ASN A 57 3.80 15.74 -11.01
N PRO A 58 4.68 15.46 -10.02
CA PRO A 58 4.28 15.12 -8.65
C PRO A 58 3.40 16.16 -7.95
N SER A 59 3.48 17.43 -8.37
CA SER A 59 2.62 18.53 -7.89
C SER A 59 1.28 18.66 -8.62
N GLY A 60 1.03 17.86 -9.66
CA GLY A 60 -0.18 17.91 -10.47
C GLY A 60 -1.37 17.24 -9.77
N ALA A 61 -2.56 17.82 -9.90
CA ALA A 61 -3.78 17.33 -9.24
C ALA A 61 -4.15 15.86 -9.57
N ASN A 62 -3.77 15.37 -10.76
CA ASN A 62 -4.04 13.99 -11.19
C ASN A 62 -2.92 13.01 -10.86
N TYR A 63 -1.84 13.45 -10.21
CA TYR A 63 -0.68 12.60 -9.94
C TYR A 63 -1.06 11.41 -9.06
N THR A 64 -1.71 11.63 -7.92
CA THR A 64 -2.10 10.54 -7.00
C THR A 64 -3.03 9.54 -7.66
N ALA A 65 -4.06 10.02 -8.39
CA ALA A 65 -4.97 9.15 -9.11
C ALA A 65 -4.25 8.23 -10.12
N GLN A 66 -3.22 8.75 -10.76
CA GLN A 66 -2.42 8.03 -11.74
C GLN A 66 -1.31 7.19 -11.10
N ALA A 67 -0.70 7.61 -10.00
CA ALA A 67 0.43 6.95 -9.34
C ALA A 67 0.00 5.90 -8.31
N ALA A 68 -1.22 5.99 -7.76
CA ALA A 68 -1.68 5.18 -6.63
C ALA A 68 -3.09 4.59 -6.77
N ASP A 69 -4.01 5.20 -7.54
CA ASP A 69 -5.41 4.73 -7.61
C ASP A 69 -5.71 3.81 -8.81
N ALA A 70 -4.76 3.71 -9.73
CA ALA A 70 -4.92 2.99 -10.99
C ALA A 70 -4.48 1.52 -10.94
N TYR A 71 -4.02 1.02 -9.79
CA TYR A 71 -3.37 -0.29 -9.65
C TYR A 71 -4.24 -1.31 -8.91
N TRP A 72 -4.06 -2.58 -9.27
CA TRP A 72 -4.81 -3.67 -8.66
C TRP A 72 -4.25 -4.07 -7.29
N ASP A 73 -2.92 -4.18 -7.17
CA ASP A 73 -2.21 -4.41 -5.91
C ASP A 73 -1.65 -3.09 -5.37
N ILE A 74 -1.98 -2.74 -4.13
CA ILE A 74 -1.47 -1.55 -3.45
C ILE A 74 0.07 -1.52 -3.35
N ARG A 75 0.74 -2.67 -3.43
CA ARG A 75 2.21 -2.75 -3.47
C ARG A 75 2.80 -2.10 -4.74
N ALA A 76 2.01 -1.97 -5.81
CA ALA A 76 2.42 -1.30 -7.04
C ALA A 76 2.25 0.23 -7.00
N ASN A 77 1.82 0.80 -5.87
CA ASN A 77 1.76 2.25 -5.66
C ASN A 77 3.17 2.81 -5.45
N LEU A 78 3.79 3.24 -6.55
CA LEU A 78 5.12 3.82 -6.60
C LEU A 78 5.06 5.31 -6.96
N SER A 79 6.20 5.98 -6.88
CA SER A 79 6.36 7.42 -7.06
C SER A 79 7.17 7.78 -8.33
N PRO A 80 6.57 7.78 -9.53
CA PRO A 80 7.22 8.25 -10.75
C PRO A 80 7.70 9.69 -10.65
N ALA A 81 8.85 10.00 -11.26
CA ALA A 81 9.32 11.38 -11.39
C ALA A 81 8.36 12.24 -12.23
N CYS A 82 7.70 11.63 -13.23
CA CYS A 82 6.55 12.19 -13.94
C CYS A 82 5.77 11.06 -14.62
N ILE A 83 4.54 11.37 -15.03
CA ILE A 83 3.65 10.45 -15.73
C ILE A 83 3.32 11.04 -17.10
N PHE A 84 3.56 10.28 -18.16
CA PHE A 84 3.25 10.63 -19.54
C PHE A 84 2.04 9.84 -20.05
N LEU A 85 1.06 10.56 -20.60
CA LEU A 85 -0.18 10.00 -21.16
C LEU A 85 -0.22 10.15 -22.69
N PRO A 86 0.55 9.35 -23.45
CA PRO A 86 0.60 9.46 -24.90
C PRO A 86 -0.75 9.11 -25.54
N ARG A 87 -1.09 9.81 -26.62
CA ARG A 87 -2.33 9.62 -27.40
C ARG A 87 -2.11 8.99 -28.78
N SER A 88 -0.86 8.90 -29.22
CA SER A 88 -0.51 8.43 -30.55
C SER A 88 0.77 7.60 -30.57
N ALA A 89 0.92 6.77 -31.60
CA ALA A 89 2.13 5.98 -31.83
C ALA A 89 3.37 6.87 -32.02
N ASP A 90 3.20 8.02 -32.67
CA ASP A 90 4.27 9.00 -32.90
C ASP A 90 4.77 9.62 -31.59
N GLU A 91 3.86 9.91 -30.65
CA GLU A 91 4.20 10.40 -29.32
C GLU A 91 5.03 9.37 -28.52
N ILE A 92 4.67 8.09 -28.60
CA ILE A 92 5.45 7.00 -27.97
C ILE A 92 6.82 6.89 -28.63
N SER A 93 6.89 6.89 -29.96
CA SER A 93 8.16 6.84 -30.70
C SER A 93 9.10 7.97 -30.30
N ASN A 94 8.59 9.21 -30.26
CA ASN A 94 9.37 10.37 -29.85
C ASN A 94 9.80 10.28 -28.37
N ALA A 95 8.90 9.86 -27.48
CA ALA A 95 9.22 9.68 -26.06
C ALA A 95 10.31 8.64 -25.83
N LEU A 96 10.33 7.53 -26.57
CA LEU A 96 11.41 6.53 -26.51
C LEU A 96 12.76 7.14 -26.91
N GLY A 97 12.79 7.97 -27.96
CA GLY A 97 13.98 8.73 -28.33
C GLY A 97 14.46 9.67 -27.22
N ILE A 98 13.54 10.34 -26.52
CA ILE A 98 13.85 11.19 -25.36
C ILE A 98 14.40 10.36 -24.20
N PHE A 99 13.77 9.22 -23.88
CA PHE A 99 14.23 8.33 -22.81
C PHE A 99 15.63 7.80 -23.08
N GLN A 100 15.91 7.39 -24.32
CA GLN A 100 17.24 6.95 -24.73
C GLN A 100 18.27 8.09 -24.64
N ALA A 101 17.92 9.28 -25.14
CA ALA A 101 18.83 10.44 -25.11
C ALA A 101 19.13 10.93 -23.69
N CYS A 102 18.16 10.82 -22.77
CA CYS A 102 18.30 11.19 -21.38
C CYS A 102 18.83 10.04 -20.50
N ASP A 103 18.98 8.81 -21.00
CA ASP A 103 19.30 7.64 -20.16
C ASP A 103 18.29 7.49 -19.00
N ALA A 104 17.00 7.65 -19.32
CA ALA A 104 15.91 7.64 -18.34
C ALA A 104 15.26 6.26 -18.24
N GLN A 105 15.13 5.74 -17.02
CA GLN A 105 14.32 4.55 -16.77
C GLN A 105 12.84 4.88 -16.86
N PHE A 106 12.06 3.93 -17.37
CA PHE A 106 10.61 4.07 -17.48
C PHE A 106 9.87 2.75 -17.28
N ALA A 107 8.61 2.86 -16.86
CA ALA A 107 7.66 1.75 -16.81
C ALA A 107 6.48 2.03 -17.75
N VAL A 108 5.82 0.97 -18.21
CA VAL A 108 4.65 1.06 -19.10
C VAL A 108 3.44 0.46 -18.40
N ARG A 109 2.32 1.19 -18.42
CA ARG A 109 1.05 0.71 -17.86
C ARG A 109 -0.03 0.60 -18.93
N GLY A 110 -0.57 -0.62 -19.07
CA GLY A 110 -1.89 -0.86 -19.67
C GLY A 110 -2.97 -0.74 -18.60
N GLY A 111 -3.55 -1.88 -18.20
CA GLY A 111 -4.62 -1.92 -17.17
C GLY A 111 -4.18 -1.97 -15.70
N GLY A 112 -2.87 -2.00 -15.40
CA GLY A 112 -2.36 -1.91 -14.00
C GLY A 112 -2.61 -3.14 -13.10
N HIS A 113 -2.82 -4.32 -13.69
CA HIS A 113 -3.27 -5.53 -12.95
C HIS A 113 -2.15 -6.46 -12.45
N MET A 114 -0.90 -6.25 -12.87
CA MET A 114 0.22 -7.07 -12.40
C MET A 114 0.50 -6.77 -10.92
N ASN A 115 0.65 -7.81 -10.10
CA ASN A 115 0.56 -7.77 -8.64
C ASN A 115 1.92 -7.68 -7.93
N TYR A 116 2.88 -6.94 -8.49
CA TYR A 116 4.14 -6.69 -7.80
C TYR A 116 4.77 -5.34 -8.16
N PRO A 117 5.53 -4.72 -7.23
CA PRO A 117 6.18 -3.42 -7.44
C PRO A 117 7.10 -3.44 -8.68
N GLY A 118 7.13 -2.33 -9.42
CA GLY A 118 8.02 -2.17 -10.58
C GLY A 118 7.53 -2.86 -11.87
N SER A 119 6.39 -3.55 -11.83
CA SER A 119 5.82 -4.26 -12.98
C SER A 119 5.13 -3.34 -14.00
N ASN A 120 4.40 -2.35 -13.50
CA ASN A 120 3.52 -1.47 -14.26
C ASN A 120 3.52 -0.03 -13.70
N ASN A 121 4.44 0.25 -12.76
CA ASN A 121 4.73 1.54 -12.14
C ASN A 121 6.25 1.61 -11.83
N ILE A 122 6.78 2.77 -11.43
CA ILE A 122 8.22 2.95 -11.16
C ILE A 122 8.49 4.07 -10.15
N ASP A 123 9.48 3.90 -9.27
CA ASP A 123 9.99 4.97 -8.40
C ASP A 123 11.06 5.79 -9.12
N GLY A 124 10.93 7.11 -9.11
CA GLY A 124 11.94 8.04 -9.63
C GLY A 124 12.18 7.97 -11.16
N GLY A 125 11.46 7.11 -11.88
CA GLY A 125 11.47 6.97 -13.34
C GLY A 125 10.29 7.67 -14.02
N VAL A 126 10.18 7.52 -15.34
CA VAL A 126 9.00 8.00 -16.09
C VAL A 126 7.95 6.89 -16.16
N LEU A 127 6.72 7.17 -15.78
CA LEU A 127 5.60 6.26 -16.05
C LEU A 127 4.95 6.62 -17.39
N MET A 128 4.95 5.71 -18.35
CA MET A 128 4.18 5.83 -19.59
C MET A 128 2.86 5.06 -19.44
N ALA A 129 1.76 5.77 -19.21
CA ALA A 129 0.43 5.16 -19.04
C ALA A 129 -0.38 5.27 -20.34
N LEU A 130 -0.78 4.12 -20.88
CA LEU A 130 -1.37 3.99 -22.22
C LEU A 130 -2.90 4.16 -22.23
N GLU A 131 -3.48 4.72 -21.18
CA GLU A 131 -4.93 4.84 -21.00
C GLU A 131 -5.65 5.65 -22.09
N LYS A 132 -4.93 6.52 -22.82
CA LYS A 132 -5.51 7.29 -23.94
C LYS A 132 -5.60 6.48 -25.24
N PHE A 133 -5.02 5.29 -25.29
CA PHE A 133 -5.26 4.34 -26.38
C PHE A 133 -6.52 3.52 -26.10
N ASP A 134 -7.67 4.20 -26.13
CA ASP A 134 -8.99 3.69 -25.74
C ASP A 134 -9.88 3.33 -26.95
N LYS A 135 -9.30 3.27 -28.15
CA LYS A 135 -10.07 3.05 -29.38
C LYS A 135 -10.44 1.58 -29.57
N VAL A 136 -11.68 1.36 -29.99
CA VAL A 136 -12.23 0.07 -30.39
C VAL A 136 -12.81 0.18 -31.79
N LYS A 137 -12.50 -0.79 -32.65
CA LYS A 137 -13.13 -0.95 -33.96
C LYS A 137 -13.51 -2.41 -34.18
N VAL A 138 -14.80 -2.68 -34.26
CA VAL A 138 -15.34 -4.03 -34.50
C VAL A 138 -15.42 -4.28 -36.00
N ASN A 139 -14.86 -5.40 -36.45
CA ASN A 139 -14.96 -5.93 -37.80
C ASN A 139 -15.80 -7.22 -37.78
N ALA A 140 -16.03 -7.84 -38.95
CA ALA A 140 -16.90 -9.03 -39.06
C ALA A 140 -16.45 -10.22 -38.19
N GLU A 141 -15.14 -10.50 -38.18
CA GLU A 141 -14.56 -11.65 -37.44
C GLU A 141 -13.40 -11.26 -36.50
N SER A 142 -13.14 -9.97 -36.36
CA SER A 142 -12.06 -9.45 -35.51
C SER A 142 -12.47 -8.16 -34.83
N VAL A 143 -11.68 -7.75 -33.83
CA VAL A 143 -11.78 -6.43 -33.21
C VAL A 143 -10.39 -5.83 -33.06
N GLU A 144 -10.25 -4.57 -33.41
CA GLU A 144 -9.04 -3.78 -33.19
C GLU A 144 -9.22 -2.99 -31.89
N VAL A 145 -8.29 -3.13 -30.95
CA VAL A 145 -8.37 -2.52 -29.61
C VAL A 145 -7.03 -1.90 -29.22
N GLY A 146 -7.08 -0.74 -28.56
CA GLY A 146 -5.91 -0.10 -27.97
C GLY A 146 -5.49 -0.71 -26.61
N PRO A 147 -4.22 -0.54 -26.20
CA PRO A 147 -3.68 -1.06 -24.93
C PRO A 147 -4.25 -0.39 -23.67
N GLY A 148 -4.97 0.73 -23.79
CA GLY A 148 -5.61 1.43 -22.66
C GLY A 148 -6.88 0.74 -22.15
N LEU A 149 -7.40 -0.24 -22.91
CA LEU A 149 -8.66 -0.91 -22.62
C LEU A 149 -8.52 -2.10 -21.69
N THR A 150 -9.60 -2.38 -20.96
CA THR A 150 -9.82 -3.59 -20.18
C THR A 150 -10.61 -4.62 -20.99
N TRP A 151 -10.60 -5.88 -20.55
CA TRP A 151 -11.40 -6.93 -21.21
C TRP A 151 -12.91 -6.70 -21.11
N TYR A 152 -13.38 -5.99 -20.08
CA TYR A 152 -14.78 -5.57 -20.00
C TYR A 152 -15.17 -4.68 -21.19
N ASP A 153 -14.33 -3.69 -21.52
CA ASP A 153 -14.58 -2.78 -22.65
C ASP A 153 -14.66 -3.53 -23.98
N VAL A 154 -13.82 -4.56 -24.15
CA VAL A 154 -13.83 -5.43 -25.34
C VAL A 154 -15.13 -6.24 -25.42
N TYR A 155 -15.58 -6.83 -24.30
CA TYR A 155 -16.84 -7.56 -24.27
C TYR A 155 -18.05 -6.66 -24.50
N GLU A 156 -18.03 -5.43 -23.98
CA GLU A 156 -19.08 -4.44 -24.20
C GLU A 156 -19.18 -4.02 -25.67
N ALA A 157 -18.06 -3.77 -26.33
CA ALA A 157 -18.05 -3.41 -27.74
C ALA A 157 -18.54 -4.55 -28.66
N LEU A 158 -18.35 -5.82 -28.26
CA LEU A 158 -18.72 -6.99 -29.06
C LEU A 158 -20.14 -7.51 -28.80
N GLU A 159 -20.73 -7.21 -27.63
CA GLU A 159 -22.06 -7.67 -27.24
C GLU A 159 -23.15 -7.38 -28.31
N PRO A 160 -23.24 -6.17 -28.91
CA PRO A 160 -24.24 -5.87 -29.94
C PRO A 160 -24.13 -6.73 -31.20
N TYR A 161 -22.95 -7.32 -31.45
CA TYR A 161 -22.68 -8.16 -32.62
C TYR A 161 -22.89 -9.66 -32.31
N GLY A 162 -23.24 -10.02 -31.06
CA GLY A 162 -23.35 -11.42 -30.64
C GLY A 162 -22.02 -12.17 -30.68
N ARG A 163 -20.91 -11.45 -30.51
CA ARG A 163 -19.56 -12.00 -30.57
C ARG A 163 -18.82 -11.85 -29.24
N ALA A 164 -17.77 -12.64 -29.05
CA ALA A 164 -16.82 -12.49 -27.97
C ALA A 164 -15.38 -12.67 -28.48
N ALA A 165 -14.45 -11.91 -27.90
CA ALA A 165 -13.03 -12.16 -28.02
C ALA A 165 -12.57 -13.11 -26.91
N ILE A 166 -11.41 -13.73 -27.09
CA ILE A 166 -10.84 -14.65 -26.12
C ILE A 166 -9.89 -13.90 -25.19
N GLY A 167 -10.29 -13.74 -23.92
CA GLY A 167 -9.59 -12.85 -22.99
C GLY A 167 -9.97 -12.92 -21.52
N GLY A 168 -9.70 -11.86 -20.78
CA GLY A 168 -9.65 -11.83 -19.31
C GLY A 168 -10.94 -12.26 -18.62
N ARG A 169 -10.75 -12.91 -17.46
CA ARG A 169 -11.84 -13.42 -16.60
C ARG A 169 -12.43 -12.33 -15.69
N LEU A 170 -11.60 -11.37 -15.26
CA LEU A 170 -12.00 -10.26 -14.39
C LEU A 170 -12.17 -8.97 -15.18
N LYS A 171 -13.06 -8.11 -14.69
CA LYS A 171 -13.43 -6.83 -15.32
C LYS A 171 -12.24 -5.90 -15.54
N THR A 172 -11.34 -5.82 -14.56
CA THR A 172 -10.23 -4.84 -14.49
C THR A 172 -8.97 -5.24 -15.27
N ILE A 173 -8.90 -6.47 -15.79
CA ILE A 173 -7.70 -6.94 -16.50
C ILE A 173 -7.52 -6.15 -17.79
N GLY A 174 -6.35 -5.52 -17.94
CA GLY A 174 -5.96 -4.83 -19.18
C GLY A 174 -5.69 -5.79 -20.33
N VAL A 175 -6.07 -5.39 -21.54
CA VAL A 175 -5.78 -6.15 -22.78
C VAL A 175 -4.29 -6.50 -22.96
N PRO A 176 -3.32 -5.57 -22.83
CA PRO A 176 -1.93 -5.86 -23.18
C PRO A 176 -1.28 -6.85 -22.22
N GLY A 177 -1.51 -6.68 -20.92
CA GLY A 177 -0.92 -7.53 -19.88
C GLY A 177 -1.27 -9.00 -20.10
N LEU A 178 -2.55 -9.31 -20.33
CA LEU A 178 -2.99 -10.70 -20.57
C LEU A 178 -2.52 -11.23 -21.92
N SER A 179 -2.64 -10.45 -22.99
CA SER A 179 -2.44 -10.92 -24.37
C SER A 179 -0.96 -11.13 -24.74
N LEU A 180 -0.04 -10.50 -24.00
CA LEU A 180 1.40 -10.59 -24.23
C LEU A 180 2.10 -11.63 -23.35
N ILE A 181 1.47 -12.04 -22.24
CA ILE A 181 2.04 -13.03 -21.31
C ILE A 181 1.39 -14.41 -21.44
N GLY A 182 0.46 -14.58 -22.37
CA GLY A 182 -0.25 -15.82 -22.65
C GLY A 182 -1.76 -15.68 -22.52
N GLY A 183 -2.25 -15.74 -21.28
CA GLY A 183 -3.62 -15.40 -20.93
C GLY A 183 -4.55 -16.59 -20.74
N PHE A 184 -4.78 -16.96 -19.49
CA PHE A 184 -5.80 -17.93 -19.09
C PHE A 184 -7.20 -17.32 -19.07
N HIS A 185 -8.16 -18.01 -19.70
CA HIS A 185 -9.56 -17.61 -19.76
C HIS A 185 -10.52 -18.80 -19.67
N TYR A 186 -11.81 -18.55 -19.75
CA TYR A 186 -12.86 -19.55 -19.57
C TYR A 186 -12.96 -20.60 -20.70
N PHE A 187 -12.24 -20.46 -21.80
CA PHE A 187 -12.47 -21.27 -23.01
C PHE A 187 -11.18 -21.92 -23.54
N ASN A 188 -10.19 -22.09 -22.67
CA ASN A 188 -8.86 -22.61 -23.04
C ASN A 188 -8.99 -23.96 -23.78
N ASN A 189 -9.91 -24.81 -23.32
CA ASN A 189 -10.13 -26.16 -23.86
C ASN A 189 -10.50 -26.19 -25.34
N LYS A 190 -11.00 -25.10 -25.91
CA LYS A 190 -11.42 -25.04 -27.32
C LYS A 190 -10.63 -24.05 -28.15
N TYR A 191 -10.30 -22.89 -27.60
CA TYR A 191 -9.73 -21.77 -28.36
C TYR A 191 -8.25 -21.52 -28.08
N GLY A 192 -7.56 -22.34 -27.29
CA GLY A 192 -6.16 -22.08 -26.89
C GLY A 192 -6.09 -20.94 -25.87
N TYR A 193 -4.95 -20.28 -25.74
CA TYR A 193 -4.79 -19.14 -24.82
C TYR A 193 -5.13 -17.80 -25.50
N ALA A 194 -5.24 -16.71 -24.73
CA ALA A 194 -5.56 -15.40 -25.30
C ALA A 194 -4.56 -14.97 -26.39
N MET A 195 -3.27 -15.20 -26.17
CA MET A 195 -2.20 -14.92 -27.14
C MET A 195 -2.40 -15.66 -28.47
N ASP A 196 -2.93 -16.88 -28.46
CA ASP A 196 -3.13 -17.68 -29.68
C ASP A 196 -4.24 -17.09 -30.58
N ASN A 197 -5.08 -16.24 -30.02
CA ASN A 197 -6.20 -15.58 -30.69
C ASN A 197 -5.88 -14.17 -31.17
N VAL A 198 -4.66 -13.68 -30.97
CA VAL A 198 -4.21 -12.40 -31.55
C VAL A 198 -3.78 -12.61 -33.01
N LEU A 199 -4.33 -11.80 -33.91
CA LEU A 199 -4.06 -11.81 -35.35
C LEU A 199 -2.92 -10.88 -35.77
N SER A 200 -2.76 -9.75 -35.08
CA SER A 200 -1.72 -8.76 -35.37
C SER A 200 -1.45 -7.87 -34.16
N TYR A 201 -0.20 -7.44 -34.02
CA TYR A 201 0.22 -6.37 -33.10
C TYR A 201 0.80 -5.21 -33.90
N ASP A 202 0.40 -3.98 -33.58
CA ASP A 202 1.12 -2.78 -34.00
C ASP A 202 2.09 -2.41 -32.87
N VAL A 203 3.38 -2.31 -33.16
CA VAL A 203 4.45 -2.28 -32.17
C VAL A 203 5.39 -1.11 -32.42
N ILE A 204 5.74 -0.38 -31.37
CA ILE A 204 6.83 0.59 -31.37
C ILE A 204 8.06 -0.07 -30.78
N LEU A 205 9.10 -0.26 -31.59
CA LEU A 205 10.37 -0.84 -31.17
C LEU A 205 11.16 0.15 -30.31
N GLY A 206 12.19 -0.33 -29.60
CA GLY A 206 12.98 0.50 -28.68
C GLY A 206 13.66 1.71 -29.32
N ASN A 207 13.90 1.67 -30.64
CA ASN A 207 14.46 2.78 -31.40
C ASN A 207 13.40 3.74 -31.97
N GLY A 208 12.11 3.56 -31.61
CA GLY A 208 10.97 4.34 -32.11
C GLY A 208 10.34 3.82 -33.41
N THR A 209 10.95 2.83 -34.09
CA THR A 209 10.40 2.30 -35.35
C THR A 209 9.04 1.64 -35.11
N GLN A 210 8.06 2.02 -35.92
CA GLN A 210 6.72 1.43 -35.87
C GLN A 210 6.63 0.26 -36.85
N VAL A 211 6.21 -0.91 -36.38
CA VAL A 211 6.08 -2.13 -37.19
C VAL A 211 4.75 -2.82 -36.93
N VAL A 212 4.28 -3.56 -37.94
CA VAL A 212 3.14 -4.48 -37.79
C VAL A 212 3.67 -5.91 -37.75
N ALA A 213 3.38 -6.61 -36.66
CA ALA A 213 3.76 -8.00 -36.42
C ALA A 213 2.54 -8.93 -36.55
N ASN A 214 2.55 -9.78 -37.56
CA ASN A 214 1.55 -10.81 -37.85
C ASN A 214 2.20 -12.01 -38.56
N LYS A 215 1.40 -12.96 -39.06
CA LYS A 215 1.91 -14.17 -39.73
C LYS A 215 2.76 -13.89 -40.98
N SER A 216 2.51 -12.79 -41.67
CA SER A 216 3.13 -12.46 -42.95
C SER A 216 4.12 -11.29 -42.87
N SER A 217 4.08 -10.50 -41.79
CA SER A 217 4.92 -9.33 -41.56
C SER A 217 5.55 -9.41 -40.18
N HIS A 218 6.88 -9.39 -40.09
CA HIS A 218 7.63 -9.59 -38.83
C HIS A 218 7.19 -10.84 -38.04
N PRO A 219 7.14 -12.04 -38.66
CA PRO A 219 6.61 -13.26 -38.04
C PRO A 219 7.38 -13.71 -36.80
N ASP A 220 8.69 -13.44 -36.73
CA ASP A 220 9.49 -13.72 -35.55
C ASP A 220 9.08 -12.85 -34.35
N LEU A 221 8.88 -11.54 -34.56
CA LEU A 221 8.35 -10.64 -33.53
C LEU A 221 6.93 -11.04 -33.12
N PHE A 222 6.09 -11.43 -34.08
CA PHE A 222 4.73 -11.89 -33.81
C PHE A 222 4.71 -13.13 -32.92
N TRP A 223 5.58 -14.11 -33.19
CA TRP A 223 5.76 -15.29 -32.34
C TRP A 223 6.29 -14.89 -30.95
N ALA A 224 7.29 -14.00 -30.88
CA ALA A 224 7.93 -13.61 -29.63
C ALA A 224 6.99 -12.83 -28.68
N LEU A 225 6.06 -12.03 -29.21
CA LEU A 225 5.03 -11.32 -28.44
C LEU A 225 3.93 -12.24 -27.90
N LYS A 226 3.82 -13.48 -28.41
CA LYS A 226 2.91 -14.51 -27.87
C LYS A 226 3.53 -15.21 -26.66
N GLY A 227 3.58 -14.50 -25.54
CA GLY A 227 4.03 -14.98 -24.23
C GLY A 227 5.36 -14.39 -23.74
N GLY A 228 6.03 -13.56 -24.56
CA GLY A 228 7.29 -12.91 -24.20
C GLY A 228 7.14 -11.51 -23.58
N ALA A 229 5.93 -11.11 -23.20
CA ALA A 229 5.61 -9.82 -22.59
C ALA A 229 6.00 -8.61 -23.46
N ASN A 230 6.30 -7.48 -22.84
CA ASN A 230 6.71 -6.23 -23.48
C ASN A 230 8.21 -6.17 -23.85
N ASN A 231 8.96 -7.27 -23.75
CA ASN A 231 10.42 -7.32 -23.99
C ASN A 231 10.88 -6.85 -25.39
N TYR A 232 9.97 -6.72 -26.34
CA TYR A 232 10.27 -6.47 -27.75
C TYR A 232 9.77 -5.11 -28.25
N GLY A 233 9.03 -4.35 -27.43
CA GLY A 233 8.46 -3.07 -27.81
C GLY A 233 7.14 -2.77 -27.11
N ILE A 234 6.59 -1.58 -27.40
CA ILE A 234 5.32 -1.11 -26.87
C ILE A 234 4.24 -1.38 -27.90
N VAL A 235 3.29 -2.26 -27.58
CA VAL A 235 2.15 -2.55 -28.46
C VAL A 235 1.10 -1.46 -28.33
N THR A 236 0.74 -0.83 -29.44
CA THR A 236 -0.23 0.28 -29.52
C THR A 236 -1.58 -0.13 -30.10
N LYS A 237 -1.67 -1.30 -30.74
CA LYS A 237 -2.93 -1.88 -31.21
C LYS A 237 -2.86 -3.40 -31.22
N PHE A 238 -3.95 -4.03 -30.78
CA PHE A 238 -4.18 -5.47 -30.87
C PHE A 238 -5.30 -5.72 -31.85
N THR A 239 -5.09 -6.61 -32.83
CA THR A 239 -6.17 -7.15 -33.65
C THR A 239 -6.51 -8.55 -33.13
N LEU A 240 -7.66 -8.69 -32.48
CA LEU A 240 -8.09 -9.92 -31.83
C LEU A 240 -9.10 -10.66 -32.70
N LYS A 241 -8.96 -11.99 -32.80
CA LYS A 241 -9.99 -12.83 -33.38
C LYS A 241 -11.21 -12.88 -32.47
N THR A 242 -12.40 -12.91 -33.06
CA THR A 242 -13.67 -13.00 -32.32
C THR A 242 -14.47 -14.21 -32.79
N TYR A 243 -15.36 -14.68 -31.93
CA TYR A 243 -16.18 -15.87 -32.16
C TYR A 243 -17.66 -15.55 -31.94
N ALA A 244 -18.55 -16.24 -32.67
CA ALA A 244 -19.99 -16.13 -32.50
C ALA A 244 -20.43 -16.81 -31.20
N ILE A 245 -20.40 -16.05 -30.10
CA ILE A 245 -20.74 -16.50 -28.74
C ILE A 245 -21.75 -15.48 -28.17
N PRO A 246 -23.01 -15.49 -28.65
CA PRO A 246 -24.00 -14.49 -28.24
C PRO A 246 -24.47 -14.70 -26.80
N LYS A 247 -24.40 -15.93 -26.30
CA LYS A 247 -24.77 -16.31 -24.94
C LYS A 247 -23.81 -17.36 -24.39
N VAL A 248 -23.68 -17.33 -23.07
CA VAL A 248 -22.94 -18.29 -22.27
C VAL A 248 -23.80 -18.74 -21.11
N SER A 249 -23.63 -20.00 -20.73
CA SER A 249 -24.15 -20.54 -19.49
C SER A 249 -23.12 -20.39 -18.39
N THR A 250 -23.54 -19.94 -17.22
CA THR A 250 -22.67 -19.71 -16.06
C THR A 250 -23.15 -20.49 -14.85
N THR A 251 -22.20 -20.85 -13.98
CA THR A 251 -22.47 -21.45 -12.67
C THR A 251 -21.61 -20.76 -11.61
N ILE A 252 -22.22 -20.37 -10.49
CA ILE A 252 -21.53 -20.01 -9.25
C ILE A 252 -21.88 -21.10 -8.24
N GLN A 253 -20.87 -21.79 -7.71
CA GLN A 253 -21.06 -22.82 -6.70
C GLN A 253 -20.18 -22.54 -5.49
N VAL A 254 -20.75 -22.60 -4.28
CA VAL A 254 -20.00 -22.56 -3.02
C VAL A 254 -20.21 -23.88 -2.32
N ILE A 255 -19.12 -24.57 -2.01
CA ILE A 255 -19.08 -25.90 -1.41
C ILE A 255 -18.44 -25.78 -0.04
N ASN A 256 -19.02 -26.46 0.94
CA ASN A 256 -18.52 -26.47 2.31
C ASN A 256 -17.22 -27.28 2.41
N GLU A 257 -16.56 -27.18 3.56
CA GLU A 257 -15.27 -27.82 3.78
C GLU A 257 -15.24 -29.33 3.50
N GLY A 258 -16.30 -30.04 3.89
CA GLY A 258 -16.41 -31.49 3.69
C GLY A 258 -16.40 -31.93 2.22
N GLY A 259 -16.86 -31.07 1.30
CA GLY A 259 -16.88 -31.35 -0.14
C GLY A 259 -15.61 -30.94 -0.90
N ILE A 260 -14.61 -30.34 -0.24
CA ILE A 260 -13.38 -29.86 -0.91
C ILE A 260 -12.58 -31.00 -1.59
N PRO A 261 -12.42 -32.20 -1.00
CA PRO A 261 -11.75 -33.31 -1.69
C PRO A 261 -12.43 -33.71 -3.01
N ASP A 262 -13.76 -33.78 -3.02
CA ASP A 262 -14.53 -34.07 -4.23
C ASP A 262 -14.43 -32.92 -5.25
N PHE A 263 -14.38 -31.68 -4.76
CA PHE A 263 -14.19 -30.50 -5.58
C PHE A 263 -12.84 -30.52 -6.31
N LEU A 264 -11.74 -30.80 -5.62
CA LEU A 264 -10.41 -30.92 -6.22
C LEU A 264 -10.31 -32.13 -7.15
N THR A 265 -11.03 -33.22 -6.85
CA THR A 265 -11.18 -34.35 -7.77
C THR A 265 -11.90 -33.94 -9.05
N ALA A 266 -12.97 -33.14 -8.95
CA ALA A 266 -13.65 -32.59 -10.12
C ALA A 266 -12.75 -31.66 -10.96
N VAL A 267 -11.84 -30.91 -10.33
CA VAL A 267 -10.79 -30.12 -11.02
C VAL A 267 -9.85 -31.03 -11.82
N CYS A 268 -9.37 -32.13 -11.23
CA CYS A 268 -8.55 -33.11 -11.94
C CYS A 268 -9.30 -33.79 -13.10
N ASN A 269 -10.60 -34.04 -12.95
CA ASN A 269 -11.41 -34.68 -13.97
C ASN A 269 -11.65 -33.76 -15.17
N ILE A 270 -11.98 -32.48 -14.94
CA ILE A 270 -12.30 -31.56 -16.05
C ILE A 270 -11.07 -31.24 -16.91
N VAL A 271 -9.87 -31.15 -16.34
CA VAL A 271 -8.64 -30.92 -17.13
C VAL A 271 -8.23 -32.11 -17.98
N LYS A 272 -8.63 -33.33 -17.57
CA LYS A 272 -8.42 -34.57 -18.32
C LYS A 272 -9.45 -34.76 -19.45
N LEU A 273 -10.52 -33.96 -19.49
CA LEU A 273 -11.49 -34.03 -20.59
C LEU A 273 -10.83 -33.54 -21.88
N ASP A 274 -10.75 -34.45 -22.85
CA ASP A 274 -10.15 -34.19 -24.16
C ASP A 274 -11.06 -34.71 -25.28
N GLU A 275 -12.19 -34.01 -25.44
CA GLU A 275 -13.19 -34.37 -26.43
C GLU A 275 -12.79 -33.90 -27.84
N ASN A 276 -13.19 -34.67 -28.85
CA ASN A 276 -13.13 -34.21 -30.22
C ASN A 276 -14.18 -33.12 -30.43
N ASN A 277 -13.74 -31.88 -30.68
CA ASN A 277 -14.58 -30.67 -30.78
C ASN A 277 -15.35 -30.37 -29.47
N PRO A 278 -14.64 -29.96 -28.40
CA PRO A 278 -15.26 -29.76 -27.09
C PRO A 278 -16.20 -28.56 -27.09
N ILE A 279 -17.18 -28.57 -26.19
CA ILE A 279 -17.90 -27.36 -25.81
C ILE A 279 -16.92 -26.45 -25.06
N ALA A 280 -16.77 -25.20 -25.49
CA ALA A 280 -15.89 -24.26 -24.81
C ALA A 280 -16.35 -24.06 -23.35
N ALA A 281 -15.48 -24.39 -22.39
CA ALA A 281 -15.80 -24.34 -20.98
C ALA A 281 -14.56 -24.26 -20.11
N GLY A 282 -14.73 -23.64 -18.95
CA GLY A 282 -13.63 -23.42 -18.02
C GLY A 282 -14.08 -22.65 -16.80
N MET A 283 -13.16 -22.49 -15.85
CA MET A 283 -13.51 -22.05 -14.51
C MET A 283 -12.40 -21.23 -13.85
N VAL A 284 -12.81 -20.51 -12.81
CA VAL A 284 -11.96 -20.12 -11.70
C VAL A 284 -12.35 -21.03 -10.53
N ALA A 285 -11.43 -21.87 -10.07
CA ALA A 285 -11.65 -22.82 -8.97
C ALA A 285 -10.73 -22.45 -7.80
N THR A 286 -11.33 -22.09 -6.67
CA THR A 286 -10.60 -21.58 -5.49
C THR A 286 -11.08 -22.25 -4.22
N VAL A 287 -10.18 -22.43 -3.27
CA VAL A 287 -10.50 -22.74 -1.88
C VAL A 287 -10.05 -21.57 -1.02
N GLN A 288 -11.00 -20.88 -0.41
CA GLN A 288 -10.73 -19.79 0.52
C GLN A 288 -10.68 -20.36 1.94
N TYR A 289 -9.68 -19.97 2.73
CA TYR A 289 -9.56 -20.36 4.13
C TYR A 289 -9.69 -19.15 5.04
N ASN A 290 -10.65 -19.17 5.96
CA ASN A 290 -10.82 -18.11 6.93
C ASN A 290 -9.97 -18.41 8.18
N ALA A 291 -8.84 -17.72 8.33
CA ALA A 291 -7.87 -17.97 9.40
C ALA A 291 -8.42 -17.73 10.82
N THR A 292 -9.49 -16.92 10.96
CA THR A 292 -10.15 -16.64 12.25
C THR A 292 -11.10 -17.77 12.67
N THR A 293 -11.95 -18.23 11.74
CA THR A 293 -12.95 -19.29 12.02
C THR A 293 -12.38 -20.69 11.82
N LYS A 294 -11.22 -20.81 11.17
CA LYS A 294 -10.57 -22.07 10.79
C LYS A 294 -11.43 -22.94 9.85
N VAL A 295 -12.32 -22.30 9.09
CA VAL A 295 -13.21 -22.96 8.11
C VAL A 295 -12.74 -22.67 6.70
N ALA A 296 -12.73 -23.70 5.85
CA ALA A 296 -12.50 -23.57 4.42
C ALA A 296 -13.80 -23.67 3.60
N SER A 297 -13.85 -22.98 2.46
CA SER A 297 -14.93 -23.14 1.48
C SER A 297 -14.36 -23.13 0.06
N ALA A 298 -14.87 -24.03 -0.78
CA ALA A 298 -14.55 -24.04 -2.20
C ALA A 298 -15.55 -23.17 -2.98
N SER A 299 -15.05 -22.46 -3.99
CA SER A 299 -15.84 -21.63 -4.89
C SER A 299 -15.50 -21.97 -6.34
N LEU A 300 -16.55 -22.11 -7.16
CA LEU A 300 -16.46 -22.29 -8.60
C LEU A 300 -17.15 -21.13 -9.30
N LEU A 301 -16.39 -20.43 -10.15
CA LEU A 301 -16.95 -19.53 -11.16
C LEU A 301 -16.78 -20.19 -12.52
N GLY A 302 -17.82 -20.89 -12.99
CA GLY A 302 -17.79 -21.66 -14.24
C GLY A 302 -18.52 -20.95 -15.38
N VAL A 303 -17.95 -20.99 -16.58
CA VAL A 303 -18.55 -20.46 -17.81
C VAL A 303 -18.44 -21.49 -18.91
N GLN A 304 -19.51 -21.64 -19.68
CA GLN A 304 -19.61 -22.54 -20.82
C GLN A 304 -20.28 -21.80 -21.99
N GLU A 305 -19.83 -22.01 -23.22
CA GLU A 305 -20.57 -21.54 -24.39
C GLU A 305 -21.94 -22.23 -24.51
N GLY A 306 -22.92 -21.52 -25.07
CA GLY A 306 -24.28 -22.02 -25.25
C GLY A 306 -25.24 -21.57 -24.15
N ILE A 307 -26.36 -22.28 -24.04
CA ILE A 307 -27.52 -21.89 -23.22
C ILE A 307 -28.03 -23.01 -22.29
N SER A 308 -27.26 -24.10 -22.13
CA SER A 308 -27.64 -25.20 -21.24
C SER A 308 -27.67 -24.75 -19.78
N LYS A 309 -28.75 -24.98 -19.05
CA LYS A 309 -28.93 -24.60 -17.65
C LYS A 309 -29.48 -25.79 -16.86
N PRO A 310 -28.69 -26.46 -15.99
CA PRO A 310 -27.29 -26.16 -15.62
C PRO A 310 -26.30 -26.42 -16.78
N PRO A 311 -25.11 -25.77 -16.76
CA PRO A 311 -24.06 -26.03 -17.74
C PRO A 311 -23.51 -27.46 -17.59
N SER A 312 -23.56 -28.24 -18.66
CA SER A 312 -23.24 -29.68 -18.65
C SER A 312 -21.77 -29.97 -18.36
N GLN A 313 -20.85 -29.10 -18.77
CA GLN A 313 -19.41 -29.26 -18.54
C GLN A 313 -19.03 -29.19 -17.04
N PHE A 314 -19.93 -28.71 -16.18
CA PHE A 314 -19.75 -28.68 -14.72
C PHE A 314 -20.64 -29.69 -13.98
N ALA A 315 -21.04 -30.78 -14.64
CA ALA A 315 -21.87 -31.82 -14.02
C ALA A 315 -21.19 -32.46 -12.79
N ASN A 316 -19.89 -32.75 -12.86
CA ASN A 316 -19.13 -33.32 -11.74
C ASN A 316 -19.12 -32.40 -10.52
N PHE A 317 -18.98 -31.08 -10.72
CA PHE A 317 -19.10 -30.10 -9.64
C PHE A 317 -20.53 -30.02 -9.09
N SER A 318 -21.52 -30.10 -9.98
CA SER A 318 -22.94 -30.05 -9.63
C SER A 318 -23.43 -31.29 -8.85
N ALA A 319 -22.69 -32.39 -8.89
CA ALA A 319 -22.96 -33.58 -8.08
C ALA A 319 -22.57 -33.39 -6.60
N ILE A 320 -21.69 -32.44 -6.29
CA ILE A 320 -21.23 -32.16 -4.93
C ILE A 320 -22.30 -31.31 -4.21
N PRO A 321 -22.68 -31.61 -2.96
CA PRO A 321 -23.55 -30.74 -2.18
C PRO A 321 -22.95 -29.34 -2.02
N ALA A 322 -23.68 -28.32 -2.46
CA ALA A 322 -23.26 -26.93 -2.42
C ALA A 322 -24.16 -26.13 -1.48
N THR A 323 -23.59 -25.22 -0.70
CA THR A 323 -24.34 -24.26 0.13
C THR A 323 -25.03 -23.21 -0.74
N THR A 324 -24.37 -22.83 -1.84
CA THR A 324 -24.92 -21.92 -2.86
C THR A 324 -24.71 -22.52 -4.23
N ARG A 325 -25.75 -22.51 -5.07
CA ARG A 325 -25.65 -22.85 -6.50
C ARG A 325 -26.53 -21.93 -7.31
N ILE A 326 -25.91 -21.16 -8.20
CA ILE A 326 -26.60 -20.23 -9.10
C ILE A 326 -26.19 -20.57 -10.52
N ASN A 327 -27.16 -20.95 -11.35
CA ASN A 327 -26.95 -21.18 -12.77
C ASN A 327 -27.67 -20.10 -13.58
N ASN A 328 -27.03 -19.52 -14.59
CA ASN A 328 -27.64 -18.49 -15.45
C ASN A 328 -27.25 -18.66 -16.92
N VAL A 329 -28.02 -18.00 -17.79
CA VAL A 329 -27.66 -17.79 -19.19
C VAL A 329 -27.53 -16.29 -19.40
N THR A 330 -26.37 -15.85 -19.86
CA THR A 330 -25.98 -14.44 -19.90
C THR A 330 -25.08 -14.16 -21.10
N THR A 331 -24.56 -12.93 -21.24
CA THR A 331 -23.49 -12.61 -22.20
C THR A 331 -22.15 -12.55 -21.48
N MET A 332 -21.04 -12.58 -22.22
CA MET A 332 -19.72 -12.38 -21.63
C MET A 332 -19.59 -11.03 -20.92
N ARG A 333 -20.19 -9.96 -21.49
CA ARG A 333 -20.20 -8.63 -20.88
C ARG A 333 -20.96 -8.61 -19.56
N GLN A 334 -22.17 -9.16 -19.53
CA GLN A 334 -22.99 -9.23 -18.31
C GLN A 334 -22.31 -10.07 -17.23
N TRP A 335 -21.72 -11.21 -17.58
CA TRP A 335 -20.92 -12.01 -16.66
C TRP A 335 -19.74 -11.20 -16.09
N ALA A 336 -18.92 -10.62 -16.97
CA ALA A 336 -17.77 -9.80 -16.57
C ALA A 336 -18.17 -8.59 -15.71
N SER A 337 -19.35 -8.00 -15.91
CA SER A 337 -19.84 -6.87 -15.10
C SER A 337 -19.97 -7.20 -13.62
N SER A 338 -20.19 -8.48 -13.27
CA SER A 338 -20.30 -8.98 -11.90
C SER A 338 -18.97 -9.42 -11.29
N LEU A 339 -17.90 -9.48 -12.08
CA LEU A 339 -16.56 -9.90 -11.68
C LEU A 339 -15.65 -8.69 -11.49
N ASP A 340 -16.14 -7.75 -10.69
CA ASP A 340 -15.36 -6.59 -10.28
C ASP A 340 -14.38 -6.99 -9.17
N THR A 341 -13.14 -6.51 -9.29
CA THR A 341 -12.18 -6.59 -8.20
C THR A 341 -11.70 -5.17 -7.96
N PRO A 342 -11.83 -4.65 -6.73
CA PRO A 342 -11.52 -3.25 -6.49
C PRO A 342 -10.07 -2.97 -6.88
N LYS A 343 -9.85 -1.86 -7.59
CA LYS A 343 -8.51 -1.27 -7.63
C LYS A 343 -8.12 -0.92 -6.19
N GLN A 344 -6.84 -1.03 -5.86
CA GLN A 344 -6.36 -0.95 -4.49
C GLN A 344 -6.94 -2.06 -3.60
N MET A 345 -6.95 -3.30 -4.10
CA MET A 345 -7.07 -4.44 -3.18
C MET A 345 -5.94 -4.39 -2.15
N PHE A 346 -6.15 -5.06 -1.02
CA PHE A 346 -5.10 -5.33 -0.05
C PHE A 346 -3.84 -5.90 -0.74
N ARG A 347 -2.73 -5.89 -0.02
CA ARG A 347 -1.45 -6.42 -0.51
C ARG A 347 -1.66 -7.88 -0.89
N VAL A 348 -1.23 -8.29 -2.08
CA VAL A 348 -1.49 -9.65 -2.57
C VAL A 348 -0.28 -10.20 -3.32
N MET A 349 0.08 -11.44 -3.01
CA MET A 349 1.18 -12.12 -3.66
C MET A 349 0.72 -13.46 -4.20
N PHE A 350 1.19 -13.76 -5.39
CA PHE A 350 0.98 -15.04 -6.04
C PHE A 350 2.25 -15.87 -5.96
N SER A 351 2.08 -17.18 -5.94
CA SER A 351 3.12 -18.14 -6.30
C SER A 351 2.44 -19.41 -6.77
N HIS A 352 2.98 -20.05 -7.80
CA HIS A 352 2.38 -21.29 -8.29
C HIS A 352 3.42 -22.28 -8.80
N LYS A 353 3.00 -23.53 -8.94
CA LYS A 353 3.76 -24.59 -9.62
C LYS A 353 2.80 -25.36 -10.50
N THR A 354 3.36 -26.04 -11.50
CA THR A 354 2.60 -26.82 -12.47
C THR A 354 2.80 -28.31 -12.22
N MET A 355 1.73 -29.08 -12.32
CA MET A 355 1.76 -30.54 -12.19
C MET A 355 0.85 -31.22 -13.23
N LYS A 356 1.16 -32.47 -13.57
CA LYS A 356 0.21 -33.38 -14.21
C LYS A 356 -0.93 -33.70 -13.23
N PRO A 357 -2.17 -33.91 -13.71
CA PRO A 357 -3.34 -34.02 -12.85
C PRO A 357 -3.35 -35.33 -12.04
N ASP A 358 -3.11 -35.20 -10.74
CA ASP A 358 -3.20 -36.25 -9.73
C ASP A 358 -4.04 -35.73 -8.55
N GLN A 359 -5.17 -36.39 -8.31
CA GLN A 359 -6.15 -35.94 -7.31
C GLN A 359 -5.64 -36.08 -5.88
N ASP A 360 -4.93 -37.19 -5.59
CA ASP A 360 -4.51 -37.49 -4.22
C ASP A 360 -3.39 -36.53 -3.81
N ILE A 361 -2.47 -36.26 -4.75
CA ILE A 361 -1.42 -35.28 -4.54
C ILE A 361 -1.99 -33.86 -4.44
N LEU A 362 -2.91 -33.44 -5.32
CA LEU A 362 -3.52 -32.11 -5.25
C LEU A 362 -4.27 -31.88 -3.93
N ILE A 363 -5.02 -32.88 -3.46
CA ILE A 363 -5.71 -32.84 -2.16
C ILE A 363 -4.70 -32.77 -1.01
N SER A 364 -3.58 -33.50 -1.09
CA SER A 364 -2.52 -33.45 -0.08
C SER A 364 -1.85 -32.08 -0.01
N ILE A 365 -1.60 -31.44 -1.16
CA ILE A 365 -1.05 -30.09 -1.27
C ILE A 365 -2.01 -29.08 -0.62
N TYR A 366 -3.30 -29.17 -0.95
CA TYR A 366 -4.33 -28.32 -0.33
C TYR A 366 -4.34 -28.47 1.20
N ARG A 367 -4.33 -29.70 1.72
CA ARG A 367 -4.33 -29.94 3.17
C ARG A 367 -3.07 -29.36 3.84
N ALA A 368 -1.90 -29.63 3.26
CA ALA A 368 -0.64 -29.11 3.78
C ALA A 368 -0.56 -27.58 3.71
N TRP A 369 -1.12 -26.96 2.66
CA TRP A 369 -1.25 -25.51 2.57
C TRP A 369 -2.17 -24.96 3.67
N LYS A 370 -3.34 -25.57 3.87
CA LYS A 370 -4.30 -25.14 4.89
C LYS A 370 -3.67 -25.19 6.28
N ASP A 371 -2.97 -26.27 6.61
CA ASP A 371 -2.26 -26.42 7.89
C ASP A 371 -1.15 -25.36 8.03
N ALA A 372 -0.38 -25.11 6.96
CA ALA A 372 0.70 -24.13 6.97
C ALA A 372 0.23 -22.67 7.10
N VAL A 373 -1.04 -22.36 6.78
CA VAL A 373 -1.60 -21.02 7.01
C VAL A 373 -1.60 -20.66 8.49
N ASP A 374 -1.68 -21.64 9.40
CA ASP A 374 -1.65 -21.38 10.84
C ASP A 374 -0.31 -20.76 11.30
N GLU A 375 0.78 -20.98 10.58
CA GLU A 375 2.11 -20.39 10.83
C GLU A 375 2.14 -18.86 10.62
N ILE A 376 1.15 -18.33 9.91
CA ILE A 376 1.02 -16.89 9.58
C ILE A 376 -0.33 -16.32 10.01
N ALA A 377 -1.11 -17.04 10.82
CA ALA A 377 -2.48 -16.64 11.19
C ALA A 377 -2.56 -15.37 12.04
N ASP A 378 -1.42 -14.89 12.58
CA ASP A 378 -1.29 -13.63 13.31
C ASP A 378 -1.16 -12.40 12.39
N ILE A 379 -0.93 -12.60 11.08
CA ILE A 379 -0.85 -11.52 10.10
C ILE A 379 -2.21 -10.82 9.94
N GLU A 380 -2.20 -9.49 10.04
CA GLU A 380 -3.42 -8.69 9.94
C GLU A 380 -3.99 -8.71 8.51
N GLY A 381 -5.31 -8.86 8.41
CA GLY A 381 -6.02 -8.88 7.14
C GLY A 381 -5.70 -10.10 6.27
N LEU A 382 -5.18 -11.17 6.87
CA LEU A 382 -4.81 -12.39 6.15
C LEU A 382 -6.01 -12.96 5.36
N TYR A 383 -5.82 -13.08 4.05
CA TYR A 383 -6.78 -13.58 3.10
C TYR A 383 -6.13 -14.66 2.21
N PRO A 384 -5.93 -15.87 2.75
CA PRO A 384 -5.24 -16.96 2.06
C PRO A 384 -6.23 -17.72 1.16
N THR A 385 -5.88 -17.83 -0.12
CA THR A 385 -6.68 -18.53 -1.13
C THR A 385 -5.81 -19.53 -1.89
N PHE A 386 -6.25 -20.78 -1.93
CA PHE A 386 -5.66 -21.82 -2.79
C PHE A 386 -6.40 -21.81 -4.12
N VAL A 387 -5.68 -21.56 -5.22
CA VAL A 387 -6.24 -21.40 -6.56
C VAL A 387 -5.79 -22.54 -7.44
N THR A 388 -6.69 -23.04 -8.29
CA THR A 388 -6.37 -24.05 -9.30
C THR A 388 -6.78 -23.54 -10.67
N ASN A 389 -5.77 -23.32 -11.52
CA ASN A 389 -5.95 -23.05 -12.95
C ASN A 389 -5.70 -24.35 -13.73
N VAL A 390 -6.47 -24.56 -14.80
CA VAL A 390 -6.37 -25.77 -15.62
C VAL A 390 -5.89 -25.44 -17.03
N ALA A 391 -4.95 -26.24 -17.52
CA ALA A 391 -4.41 -26.20 -18.87
C ALA A 391 -4.69 -27.56 -19.54
N PRO A 392 -5.83 -27.71 -20.24
CA PRO A 392 -6.14 -28.93 -20.97
C PRO A 392 -5.16 -29.15 -22.13
N ALA A 393 -4.90 -30.42 -22.47
CA ALA A 393 -4.06 -30.80 -23.61
C ALA A 393 -4.49 -30.14 -24.94
N SER A 394 -5.79 -29.91 -25.10
CA SER A 394 -6.36 -29.26 -26.28
C SER A 394 -5.93 -27.80 -26.44
N ALA A 395 -5.65 -27.09 -25.35
CA ALA A 395 -5.18 -25.70 -25.40
C ALA A 395 -3.81 -25.61 -26.09
N ALA A 396 -2.88 -26.48 -25.71
CA ALA A 396 -1.57 -26.58 -26.35
C ALA A 396 -1.67 -27.03 -27.82
N ARG A 397 -2.62 -27.91 -28.16
CA ARG A 397 -2.90 -28.28 -29.57
C ARG A 397 -3.30 -27.10 -30.44
N VAL A 398 -4.07 -26.14 -29.91
CA VAL A 398 -4.40 -24.92 -30.67
C VAL A 398 -3.14 -24.12 -31.00
N ALA A 399 -2.23 -23.97 -30.04
CA ALA A 399 -0.95 -23.31 -30.28
C ALA A 399 -0.11 -24.03 -31.34
N LEU A 400 -0.01 -25.36 -31.26
CA LEU A 400 0.75 -26.18 -32.20
C LEU A 400 0.17 -26.14 -33.62
N ALA A 401 -1.17 -26.05 -33.75
CA ALA A 401 -1.86 -26.08 -35.03
C ALA A 401 -2.13 -24.69 -35.65
N ASN A 402 -1.87 -23.58 -34.93
CA ASN A 402 -2.20 -22.24 -35.43
C ASN A 402 -1.26 -21.74 -36.56
N GLY A 403 -0.22 -22.49 -36.93
CA GLY A 403 0.74 -22.16 -37.98
C GLY A 403 1.80 -21.12 -37.59
N VAL A 404 1.88 -20.76 -36.31
CA VAL A 404 2.84 -19.80 -35.74
C VAL A 404 3.53 -20.39 -34.50
N GLY A 405 2.78 -21.08 -33.65
CA GLY A 405 3.18 -21.44 -32.30
C GLY A 405 3.06 -20.26 -31.33
N ASN A 406 3.62 -20.44 -30.14
CA ASN A 406 3.85 -19.42 -29.12
C ASN A 406 5.14 -19.74 -28.35
N VAL A 407 5.57 -18.87 -27.45
CA VAL A 407 6.87 -19.05 -26.77
C VAL A 407 6.86 -20.15 -25.71
N TRP A 408 5.69 -20.51 -25.16
CA TRP A 408 5.61 -21.53 -24.11
C TRP A 408 6.00 -22.90 -24.62
N GLY A 409 5.66 -23.23 -25.88
CA GLY A 409 6.02 -24.51 -26.48
C GLY A 409 5.56 -25.73 -25.68
N LEU A 410 4.43 -25.61 -24.98
CA LEU A 410 3.90 -26.70 -24.15
C LEU A 410 3.55 -27.92 -25.00
N GLU A 411 3.86 -29.09 -24.45
CA GLU A 411 3.36 -30.36 -24.97
C GLU A 411 1.84 -30.45 -24.82
N ALA A 412 1.20 -31.24 -25.66
CA ALA A 412 -0.25 -31.45 -25.65
C ALA A 412 -0.67 -32.41 -24.53
N GLU A 413 -0.40 -32.01 -23.29
CA GLU A 413 -0.66 -32.75 -22.06
C GLU A 413 -1.55 -31.91 -21.12
N PRO A 414 -2.37 -32.55 -20.26
CA PRO A 414 -3.16 -31.83 -19.27
C PRO A 414 -2.27 -31.41 -18.08
N TYR A 415 -2.39 -30.16 -17.66
CA TYR A 415 -1.69 -29.62 -16.49
C TYR A 415 -2.62 -28.85 -15.55
N ILE A 416 -2.31 -28.93 -14.26
CA ILE A 416 -2.89 -28.11 -13.20
C ILE A 416 -1.82 -27.16 -12.69
N LEU A 417 -2.15 -25.86 -12.67
CA LEU A 417 -1.39 -24.84 -11.99
C LEU A 417 -2.03 -24.66 -10.61
N TRP A 418 -1.34 -25.10 -9.57
CA TRP A 418 -1.78 -24.91 -8.19
C TRP A 418 -1.03 -23.72 -7.60
N GLN A 419 -1.80 -22.77 -7.10
CA GLN A 419 -1.34 -21.42 -6.77
C GLN A 419 -1.74 -21.05 -5.34
N PHE A 420 -0.83 -20.36 -4.66
CA PHE A 420 -1.14 -19.60 -3.46
C PHE A 420 -1.41 -18.16 -3.87
N SER A 421 -2.60 -17.68 -3.54
CA SER A 421 -2.97 -16.27 -3.61
C SER A 421 -3.21 -15.80 -2.19
N THR A 422 -2.22 -15.15 -1.60
CA THR A 422 -2.27 -14.71 -0.20
C THR A 422 -2.39 -13.19 -0.16
N GLY A 423 -3.50 -12.69 0.40
CA GLY A 423 -3.71 -11.28 0.70
C GLY A 423 -3.40 -10.93 2.16
N TRP A 424 -2.98 -9.69 2.44
CA TRP A 424 -2.73 -9.17 3.79
C TRP A 424 -2.81 -7.64 3.86
N ALA A 425 -2.93 -7.07 5.05
CA ALA A 425 -3.16 -5.64 5.23
C ALA A 425 -1.88 -4.78 5.26
N LEU A 426 -0.84 -5.22 5.97
CA LEU A 426 0.27 -4.35 6.40
C LEU A 426 1.57 -4.58 5.64
N ALA A 427 2.28 -3.50 5.28
CA ALA A 427 3.55 -3.58 4.56
C ALA A 427 4.68 -4.27 5.33
N GLN A 428 4.64 -4.26 6.65
CA GLN A 428 5.65 -4.91 7.49
C GLN A 428 5.72 -6.43 7.30
N ASP A 429 4.63 -7.04 6.82
CA ASP A 429 4.50 -8.49 6.66
C ASP A 429 4.93 -8.99 5.27
N ASP A 430 5.28 -8.08 4.34
CA ASP A 430 5.62 -8.41 2.94
C ASP A 430 6.71 -9.50 2.85
N LEU A 431 7.84 -9.28 3.54
CA LEU A 431 8.97 -10.23 3.54
C LEU A 431 8.63 -11.56 4.22
N ARG A 432 7.79 -11.53 5.27
CA ARG A 432 7.40 -12.74 5.99
C ARG A 432 6.53 -13.63 5.10
N ILE A 433 5.59 -13.03 4.38
CA ILE A 433 4.69 -13.75 3.46
C ILE A 433 5.47 -14.28 2.26
N GLU A 434 6.38 -13.50 1.67
CA GLU A 434 7.27 -13.96 0.61
C GLU A 434 8.07 -15.19 1.05
N ALA A 435 8.75 -15.10 2.19
CA ALA A 435 9.56 -16.18 2.73
C ALA A 435 8.73 -17.44 3.01
N TRP A 436 7.57 -17.29 3.67
CA TRP A 436 6.65 -18.40 3.95
C TRP A 436 6.15 -19.06 2.66
N SER A 437 5.65 -18.26 1.71
CA SER A 437 5.09 -18.77 0.46
C SER A 437 6.14 -19.50 -0.37
N ARG A 438 7.35 -18.92 -0.49
CA ARG A 438 8.48 -19.52 -1.22
C ARG A 438 8.93 -20.83 -0.60
N GLN A 439 9.06 -20.91 0.73
CA GLN A 439 9.46 -22.14 1.40
C GLN A 439 8.39 -23.22 1.28
N LEU A 440 7.13 -22.87 1.51
CA LEU A 440 6.01 -23.79 1.43
C LEU A 440 5.87 -24.36 0.02
N ILE A 441 5.89 -23.51 -1.00
CA ILE A 441 5.65 -23.95 -2.38
C ILE A 441 6.74 -24.88 -2.90
N GLU A 442 8.02 -24.60 -2.60
CA GLU A 442 9.12 -25.48 -3.01
C GLU A 442 9.09 -26.81 -2.26
N ARG A 443 8.77 -26.79 -0.96
CA ARG A 443 8.61 -28.01 -0.15
C ARG A 443 7.52 -28.92 -0.71
N LEU A 444 6.35 -28.37 -1.05
CA LEU A 444 5.25 -29.16 -1.61
C LEU A 444 5.54 -29.62 -3.04
N ASN A 445 6.25 -28.80 -3.84
CA ASN A 445 6.64 -29.19 -5.19
C ASN A 445 7.66 -30.33 -5.22
N ALA A 446 8.49 -30.48 -4.19
CA ALA A 446 9.42 -31.61 -4.09
C ALA A 446 8.69 -32.97 -4.16
N ILE A 447 7.45 -33.06 -3.65
CA ILE A 447 6.60 -34.24 -3.75
C ILE A 447 6.23 -34.52 -5.22
N ASN A 448 5.86 -33.47 -5.97
CA ASN A 448 5.54 -33.60 -7.40
C ASN A 448 6.76 -34.05 -8.22
N VAL A 449 7.95 -33.56 -7.86
CA VAL A 449 9.23 -33.94 -8.49
C VAL A 449 9.53 -35.41 -8.21
N GLU A 450 9.45 -35.85 -6.96
CA GLU A 450 9.68 -37.25 -6.56
C GLU A 450 8.71 -38.21 -7.28
N LYS A 451 7.47 -37.77 -7.49
CA LYS A 451 6.43 -38.52 -8.20
C LYS A 451 6.54 -38.48 -9.72
N GLY A 452 7.44 -37.65 -10.28
CA GLY A 452 7.58 -37.48 -11.73
C GLY A 452 6.37 -36.80 -12.40
N ILE A 453 5.60 -36.02 -11.64
CA ILE A 453 4.41 -35.30 -12.14
C ILE A 453 4.60 -33.78 -12.15
N ALA A 454 5.72 -33.26 -11.66
CA ALA A 454 6.05 -31.84 -11.75
C ALA A 454 6.29 -31.40 -13.21
N SER A 455 5.99 -30.13 -13.47
CA SER A 455 6.41 -29.42 -14.68
C SER A 455 7.06 -28.11 -14.28
N ASP A 456 8.15 -27.75 -14.96
CA ASP A 456 8.89 -26.50 -14.71
C ASP A 456 8.16 -25.28 -15.25
N PHE A 457 7.07 -25.46 -16.01
CA PHE A 457 6.30 -24.36 -16.56
C PHE A 457 5.74 -23.45 -15.46
N ILE A 458 6.02 -22.15 -15.58
CA ILE A 458 5.47 -21.10 -14.72
C ILE A 458 4.76 -20.08 -15.61
N TYR A 459 3.44 -19.95 -15.44
CA TYR A 459 2.67 -18.87 -16.05
C TYR A 459 3.00 -17.54 -15.39
N MET A 460 3.49 -16.58 -16.19
CA MET A 460 3.94 -15.26 -15.74
C MET A 460 2.86 -14.45 -15.02
N GLY A 461 1.58 -14.58 -15.40
CA GLY A 461 0.50 -13.82 -14.78
C GLY A 461 0.18 -14.22 -13.33
N ASP A 462 0.59 -15.42 -12.93
CA ASP A 462 0.38 -15.96 -11.58
C ASP A 462 1.72 -16.18 -10.84
N ALA A 463 2.84 -15.77 -11.43
CA ALA A 463 4.18 -16.00 -10.89
C ALA A 463 4.45 -15.14 -9.64
N GLY A 464 5.14 -15.72 -8.66
CA GLY A 464 5.75 -14.94 -7.60
C GLY A 464 6.91 -14.11 -8.10
N GLU A 465 7.23 -13.04 -7.39
CA GLU A 465 8.25 -12.05 -7.77
C GLU A 465 9.65 -12.66 -7.96
N TRP A 466 9.90 -13.79 -7.29
CA TRP A 466 11.14 -14.56 -7.36
C TRP A 466 11.13 -15.70 -8.41
N GLN A 467 9.98 -16.00 -9.03
CA GLN A 467 9.84 -17.10 -9.98
C GLN A 467 10.18 -16.60 -11.39
N ASP A 468 11.20 -17.17 -12.02
CA ASP A 468 11.55 -16.91 -13.42
C ASP A 468 10.62 -17.72 -14.36
N PRO A 469 9.70 -17.09 -15.10
CA PRO A 469 8.79 -17.80 -15.99
C PRO A 469 9.50 -18.41 -17.20
N PHE A 470 10.60 -17.81 -17.67
CA PHE A 470 11.30 -18.25 -18.87
C PHE A 470 12.13 -19.51 -18.64
N ALA A 471 12.54 -19.77 -17.39
CA ALA A 471 13.29 -20.97 -17.03
C ALA A 471 12.50 -22.27 -17.33
N GLY A 472 11.17 -22.20 -17.28
CA GLY A 472 10.27 -23.33 -17.58
C GLY A 472 9.91 -23.50 -19.06
N PHE A 473 10.41 -22.65 -19.96
CA PHE A 473 10.13 -22.76 -21.40
C PHE A 473 11.18 -23.66 -22.08
N PRO A 474 10.87 -24.27 -23.24
CA PRO A 474 11.85 -25.02 -24.02
C PRO A 474 13.10 -24.19 -24.31
N ALA A 475 14.28 -24.79 -24.13
CA ALA A 475 15.55 -24.08 -24.23
C ALA A 475 15.75 -23.44 -25.63
N GLU A 476 15.30 -24.11 -26.69
CA GLU A 476 15.32 -23.56 -28.05
C GLU A 476 14.41 -22.33 -28.21
N ASN A 477 13.26 -22.30 -27.53
CA ASN A 477 12.36 -21.15 -27.55
C ASN A 477 13.01 -19.97 -26.83
N VAL A 478 13.58 -20.18 -25.64
CA VAL A 478 14.30 -19.13 -24.90
C VAL A 478 15.49 -18.60 -25.71
N ALA A 479 16.25 -19.47 -26.37
CA ALA A 479 17.35 -19.05 -27.25
C ALA A 479 16.85 -18.22 -28.43
N ARG A 480 15.74 -18.62 -29.07
CA ARG A 480 15.10 -17.85 -30.15
C ARG A 480 14.60 -16.50 -29.67
N MET A 481 13.96 -16.44 -28.51
CA MET A 481 13.50 -15.20 -27.87
C MET A 481 14.67 -14.23 -27.64
N ARG A 482 15.79 -14.71 -27.06
CA ARG A 482 16.99 -13.90 -26.85
C ARG A 482 17.59 -13.38 -28.15
N LYS A 483 17.64 -14.22 -29.18
CA LYS A 483 18.09 -13.84 -30.53
C LYS A 483 17.21 -12.75 -31.13
N ILE A 484 15.89 -12.86 -31.01
CA ILE A 484 14.96 -11.84 -31.51
C ILE A 484 15.16 -10.53 -30.74
N LYS A 485 15.28 -10.59 -29.41
CA LYS A 485 15.52 -9.41 -28.57
C LYS A 485 16.82 -8.69 -28.94
N SER A 486 17.91 -9.42 -29.23
CA SER A 486 19.19 -8.80 -29.61
C SER A 486 19.14 -8.13 -30.98
N LEU A 487 18.34 -8.65 -31.92
CA LEU A 487 18.18 -8.07 -33.26
C LEU A 487 17.39 -6.76 -33.29
N LEU A 488 16.58 -6.48 -32.26
CA LEU A 488 15.74 -5.26 -32.20
C LEU A 488 16.49 -4.04 -31.63
N ALA A 489 17.79 -4.16 -31.34
CA ALA A 489 18.80 -3.12 -31.12
C ALA A 489 18.28 -1.72 -30.67
N ALA A 490 17.69 -1.68 -29.49
CA ALA A 490 17.65 -0.57 -28.54
C ALA A 490 17.02 -1.15 -27.27
N THR A 491 17.85 -1.52 -26.30
CA THR A 491 17.39 -2.21 -25.09
C THR A 491 16.45 -1.29 -24.34
N ILE A 492 15.14 -1.54 -24.44
CA ILE A 492 14.20 -1.00 -23.47
C ILE A 492 14.52 -1.74 -22.16
N LEU A 493 15.25 -1.06 -21.27
CA LEU A 493 15.44 -1.50 -19.89
C LEU A 493 14.13 -1.26 -19.15
N PHE A 494 13.21 -2.23 -19.25
CA PHE A 494 12.17 -2.37 -18.25
C PHE A 494 12.85 -2.74 -16.93
N THR A 495 12.40 -2.12 -15.84
CA THR A 495 12.88 -2.35 -14.47
C THR A 495 12.92 -3.83 -14.10
N SER A 496 13.61 -4.15 -13.01
CA SER A 496 13.81 -5.48 -12.40
C SER A 496 12.51 -6.26 -12.21
N GLN A 497 12.01 -6.86 -13.28
CA GLN A 497 10.86 -7.77 -13.29
C GLN A 497 11.37 -9.21 -13.43
N PRO A 498 10.73 -10.20 -12.78
CA PRO A 498 10.93 -11.62 -13.09
C PRO A 498 10.69 -11.95 -14.58
N ALA A 499 9.97 -11.08 -15.30
CA ALA A 499 9.69 -11.15 -16.73
C ALA A 499 10.71 -10.42 -17.63
N ASN A 500 11.83 -9.90 -17.11
CA ASN A 500 12.87 -9.34 -17.95
C ASN A 500 13.71 -10.48 -18.54
N LEU A 501 13.58 -10.71 -19.85
CA LEU A 501 14.43 -11.64 -20.57
C LEU A 501 15.84 -11.03 -20.62
N GLY A 502 16.64 -11.24 -19.57
CA GLY A 502 17.98 -10.69 -19.48
C GLY A 502 18.77 -10.98 -20.76
N LEU A 503 19.30 -9.93 -21.38
CA LEU A 503 20.57 -10.07 -22.05
C LEU A 503 21.57 -10.06 -20.89
N GLU A 504 22.37 -11.11 -20.73
CA GLU A 504 23.44 -11.11 -19.73
C GLU A 504 24.11 -9.73 -19.77
N PRO A 505 24.29 -9.04 -18.61
CA PRO A 505 25.05 -7.81 -18.60
C PRO A 505 26.38 -8.14 -19.29
N ASN A 506 26.90 -7.22 -20.10
CA ASN A 506 28.28 -7.30 -20.59
C ASN A 506 29.21 -7.38 -19.36
N GLN A 507 29.37 -8.58 -18.78
CA GLN A 507 30.42 -8.92 -17.85
C GLN A 507 31.66 -8.85 -18.71
N LYS A 508 32.43 -7.78 -18.49
CA LYS A 508 33.71 -7.56 -19.13
C LYS A 508 34.45 -8.89 -19.13
N CYS A 509 34.81 -9.37 -20.33
CA CYS A 509 35.72 -10.47 -20.51
C CYS A 509 36.93 -10.23 -19.60
N ASP A 510 37.33 -11.22 -18.80
CA ASP A 510 38.52 -11.11 -17.93
C ASP A 510 39.83 -11.13 -18.73
N GLU A 511 39.74 -11.34 -20.05
CA GLU A 511 40.83 -11.34 -21.04
C GLU A 511 42.01 -12.27 -20.69
N THR A 512 41.80 -13.24 -19.80
CA THR A 512 42.83 -14.23 -19.47
C THR A 512 43.13 -15.09 -20.70
N LYS A 513 44.43 -15.25 -21.01
CA LYS A 513 44.91 -16.00 -22.18
C LYS A 513 45.41 -17.38 -21.76
N PRO A 514 45.14 -18.46 -22.53
CA PRO A 514 44.60 -18.44 -23.90
C PRO A 514 43.06 -18.39 -24.00
N LYS A 515 42.33 -18.63 -22.91
CA LYS A 515 40.86 -18.60 -22.86
C LYS A 515 40.40 -17.88 -21.60
N CYS A 516 39.49 -16.93 -21.75
CA CYS A 516 38.94 -16.18 -20.62
C CYS A 516 38.07 -17.11 -19.73
N GLN A 517 37.94 -16.83 -18.44
CA GLN A 517 37.18 -17.68 -17.51
C GLN A 517 35.72 -17.84 -17.95
N ASN A 518 35.14 -16.81 -18.56
CA ASN A 518 33.78 -16.87 -19.08
C ASN A 518 33.69 -17.81 -20.30
N CYS A 519 34.63 -17.76 -21.25
CA CYS A 519 34.66 -18.70 -22.37
C CYS A 519 34.87 -20.15 -21.91
N VAL A 520 35.63 -20.37 -20.83
CA VAL A 520 35.78 -21.69 -20.20
C VAL A 520 34.49 -22.17 -19.56
N ARG A 521 33.81 -21.31 -18.78
CA ARG A 521 32.56 -21.64 -18.10
C ARG A 521 31.42 -21.95 -19.08
N HIS A 522 31.40 -21.26 -20.22
CA HIS A 522 30.36 -21.41 -21.25
C HIS A 522 30.77 -22.33 -22.41
N ALA A 523 31.94 -22.98 -22.34
CA ALA A 523 32.45 -23.92 -23.34
C ALA A 523 32.50 -23.36 -24.79
N VAL A 524 32.88 -22.09 -24.94
CA VAL A 524 32.98 -21.40 -26.25
C VAL A 524 34.42 -20.95 -26.55
N GLU A 525 34.75 -20.79 -27.83
CA GLU A 525 36.09 -20.38 -28.30
C GLU A 525 36.32 -18.86 -28.13
N CYS A 526 37.50 -18.46 -27.66
CA CYS A 526 37.81 -17.09 -27.23
C CYS A 526 38.59 -16.33 -28.34
N ASN A 527 38.09 -15.17 -28.81
CA ASN A 527 38.67 -14.38 -29.91
C ASN A 527 38.84 -12.89 -29.52
N TYR A 528 39.97 -12.27 -29.87
CA TYR A 528 40.48 -11.03 -29.25
C TYR A 528 40.75 -9.85 -30.22
N ASN A 529 40.16 -9.79 -31.43
CA ASN A 529 40.52 -8.75 -32.42
C ASN A 529 39.58 -7.51 -32.47
N ALA A 530 40.19 -6.36 -32.80
CA ALA A 530 39.94 -4.96 -32.42
C ALA A 530 38.76 -4.18 -33.07
N PRO A 531 38.42 -2.95 -32.58
CA PRO A 531 37.18 -2.20 -32.91
C PRO A 531 37.37 -1.03 -33.90
N PRO A 532 36.28 -0.41 -34.42
CA PRO A 532 36.35 0.89 -35.08
C PRO A 532 35.61 2.05 -34.39
N THR A 533 36.21 3.21 -34.67
CA THR A 533 36.07 4.64 -34.34
C THR A 533 34.74 5.36 -34.63
N ALA A 534 34.59 6.50 -33.94
CA ALA A 534 33.51 7.50 -33.98
C ALA A 534 33.53 8.49 -35.17
N ALA A 535 32.37 9.08 -35.48
CA ALA A 535 32.15 10.32 -36.25
C ALA A 535 30.71 10.81 -35.93
N SER A 536 30.43 11.98 -35.35
CA SER A 536 30.59 13.40 -35.74
C SER A 536 29.21 14.05 -35.98
N THR A 537 28.89 15.07 -35.19
CA THR A 537 27.70 15.93 -35.18
C THR A 537 27.59 16.89 -36.37
N PRO A 538 26.41 17.46 -36.63
CA PRO A 538 26.34 18.92 -36.75
C PRO A 538 25.14 19.61 -36.05
N THR A 539 25.36 20.89 -35.81
CA THR A 539 24.65 21.95 -35.05
C THR A 539 23.48 22.63 -35.81
N PRO A 540 22.69 23.52 -35.15
CA PRO A 540 21.27 23.75 -35.45
C PRO A 540 20.94 25.10 -36.10
N GLY A 541 19.77 25.15 -36.77
CA GLY A 541 19.15 26.36 -37.30
C GLY A 541 18.02 26.87 -36.38
N THR A 542 18.19 28.10 -35.92
CA THR A 542 17.27 28.94 -35.15
C THR A 542 16.09 29.45 -35.98
N HIS A 543 14.87 29.44 -35.42
CA HIS A 543 13.87 30.46 -35.71
C HIS A 543 13.01 30.80 -34.49
N THR A 544 12.83 32.10 -34.35
CA THR A 544 12.28 32.91 -33.27
C THR A 544 10.76 33.00 -33.29
N GLY A 545 10.15 32.83 -32.11
CA GLY A 545 9.25 33.78 -31.44
C GLY A 545 7.94 34.20 -32.12
N PHE A 546 6.81 33.94 -31.44
CA PHE A 546 5.74 34.92 -31.22
C PHE A 546 4.94 34.54 -29.95
N SER A 547 4.70 35.56 -29.12
CA SER A 547 3.79 35.68 -27.97
C SER A 547 3.33 37.14 -27.97
N PRO A 548 2.30 37.59 -27.22
CA PRO A 548 1.20 36.89 -26.54
C PRO A 548 -0.18 37.45 -26.96
N PHE A 549 -1.27 36.80 -26.55
CA PHE A 549 -2.52 37.50 -26.26
C PHE A 549 -3.07 37.04 -24.91
N VAL A 550 -2.98 37.95 -23.95
CA VAL A 550 -3.75 37.95 -22.70
C VAL A 550 -4.92 38.88 -22.93
N SER A 551 -6.14 38.41 -22.74
CA SER A 551 -7.08 38.98 -21.76
C SER A 551 -8.45 38.31 -21.86
N GLU A 552 -9.16 38.36 -20.73
CA GLU A 552 -10.62 38.44 -20.67
C GLU A 552 -11.38 37.17 -20.30
N ALA A 553 -11.19 36.73 -19.06
CA ALA A 553 -12.25 36.14 -18.24
C ALA A 553 -12.04 36.42 -16.75
N ALA A 554 -11.80 37.70 -16.42
CA ALA A 554 -12.06 38.21 -15.07
C ALA A 554 -13.47 38.80 -15.09
N ARG A 555 -14.45 38.02 -14.62
CA ARG A 555 -15.74 38.47 -14.06
C ARG A 555 -16.61 37.23 -13.85
N LEU A 556 -16.60 36.73 -12.63
CA LEU A 556 -17.75 36.19 -11.90
C LEU A 556 -17.26 35.87 -10.50
N ASN A 557 -17.39 36.86 -9.61
CA ASN A 557 -17.19 36.69 -8.18
C ASN A 557 -18.38 37.37 -7.50
N SER A 558 -19.30 36.59 -6.97
CA SER A 558 -20.15 36.97 -5.83
C SER A 558 -21.03 35.79 -5.42
N ASP A 559 -20.49 34.90 -4.60
CA ASP A 559 -21.24 34.27 -3.51
C ASP A 559 -20.30 34.16 -2.31
N ALA A 560 -20.22 35.28 -1.59
CA ALA A 560 -19.52 35.40 -0.33
C ALA A 560 -20.43 34.86 0.78
N ASN A 561 -20.17 33.63 1.24
CA ASN A 561 -20.45 33.17 2.62
C ASN A 561 -20.05 31.70 2.90
N ALA A 562 -19.25 31.05 2.06
CA ALA A 562 -18.49 29.87 2.49
C ALA A 562 -17.13 30.34 3.06
N PRO A 563 -16.69 29.90 4.25
CA PRO A 563 -15.35 30.22 4.71
C PRO A 563 -14.33 29.56 3.78
N SER A 564 -13.73 30.34 2.88
CA SER A 564 -12.67 29.87 2.01
C SER A 564 -11.45 29.54 2.87
N MET A 565 -11.02 28.29 2.87
CA MET A 565 -9.80 27.85 3.55
C MET A 565 -8.60 28.60 2.99
N GLY A 566 -7.87 29.31 3.85
CA GLY A 566 -6.67 30.05 3.49
C GLY A 566 -5.50 29.12 3.19
N MET A 567 -4.52 29.62 2.43
CA MET A 567 -3.30 28.87 2.07
C MET A 567 -2.55 28.31 3.28
N ALA A 568 -2.56 29.02 4.42
CA ALA A 568 -1.93 28.58 5.66
C ALA A 568 -2.60 27.32 6.23
N GLU A 569 -3.93 27.26 6.20
CA GLU A 569 -4.70 26.12 6.72
C GLU A 569 -4.54 24.89 5.81
N MET A 570 -4.48 25.09 4.49
CA MET A 570 -4.16 24.02 3.54
C MET A 570 -2.74 23.46 3.73
N ALA A 571 -1.76 24.32 4.01
CA ALA A 571 -0.39 23.88 4.30
C ALA A 571 -0.31 23.03 5.58
N LEU A 572 -1.04 23.44 6.63
CA LEU A 572 -1.16 22.67 7.87
C LEU A 572 -1.88 21.33 7.66
N LEU A 573 -2.97 21.31 6.88
CA LEU A 573 -3.68 20.08 6.55
C LEU A 573 -2.81 19.12 5.71
N HIS A 574 -2.07 19.64 4.73
CA HIS A 574 -1.12 18.85 3.96
C HIS A 574 -0.04 18.24 4.87
N HIS A 575 0.50 19.03 5.79
CA HIS A 575 1.49 18.54 6.76
C HIS A 575 0.89 17.48 7.70
N TRP A 576 -0.38 17.61 8.10
CA TRP A 576 -1.09 16.56 8.82
C TRP A 576 -1.10 15.24 8.03
N SER A 577 -1.63 15.27 6.80
CA SER A 577 -1.89 14.09 5.98
C SER A 577 -0.64 13.40 5.45
N THR A 578 0.50 14.08 5.44
CA THR A 578 1.79 13.56 4.96
C THR A 578 2.80 13.27 6.08
N SER A 579 2.60 13.84 7.27
CA SER A 579 3.60 13.77 8.34
C SER A 579 2.98 13.62 9.72
N THR A 580 2.24 14.61 10.24
CA THR A 580 1.79 14.61 11.65
C THR A 580 0.98 13.37 12.02
N CYS A 581 0.05 12.92 11.16
CA CYS A 581 -0.82 11.77 11.44
C CYS A 581 -0.05 10.47 11.75
N TYR A 582 1.11 10.27 11.12
CA TYR A 582 1.97 9.09 11.32
C TYR A 582 2.76 9.12 12.62
N THR A 583 2.87 10.29 13.26
CA THR A 583 3.66 10.48 14.48
C THR A 583 2.86 10.34 15.77
N ILE A 584 1.53 10.14 15.66
CA ILE A 584 0.62 10.06 16.81
C ILE A 584 0.55 8.63 17.38
N SER A 585 0.66 7.61 16.54
CA SER A 585 0.68 6.19 16.92
C SER A 585 1.68 5.43 16.06
N ARG A 586 2.23 4.33 16.58
CA ARG A 586 3.13 3.44 15.83
C ARG A 586 2.38 2.30 15.15
N HIS A 587 1.15 2.03 15.58
CA HIS A 587 0.32 0.96 15.05
C HIS A 587 -0.23 1.36 13.67
N PRO A 588 0.07 0.60 12.60
CA PRO A 588 -0.30 0.97 11.22
C PRO A 588 -1.81 1.22 11.01
N VAL A 589 -2.67 0.43 11.68
CA VAL A 589 -4.12 0.65 11.70
C VAL A 589 -4.51 1.99 12.32
N LEU A 590 -3.92 2.35 13.47
CA LEU A 590 -4.21 3.61 14.13
C LEU A 590 -3.65 4.79 13.31
N GLN A 591 -2.48 4.64 12.69
CA GLN A 591 -1.95 5.62 11.73
C GLN A 591 -2.92 5.84 10.57
N THR A 592 -3.53 4.77 10.04
CA THR A 592 -4.55 4.88 9.00
C THR A 592 -5.80 5.62 9.50
N VAL A 593 -6.25 5.35 10.73
CA VAL A 593 -7.36 6.08 11.36
C VAL A 593 -7.01 7.56 11.51
N TRP A 594 -5.81 7.90 12.01
CA TRP A 594 -5.34 9.29 12.13
C TRP A 594 -5.16 9.97 10.76
N GLN A 595 -4.77 9.24 9.72
CA GLN A 595 -4.56 9.78 8.38
C GLN A 595 -5.85 10.00 7.58
N THR A 596 -6.84 9.11 7.72
CA THR A 596 -8.00 9.07 6.82
C THR A 596 -9.31 9.34 7.57
N THR A 597 -9.59 8.57 8.62
CA THR A 597 -10.84 8.66 9.39
C THR A 597 -10.93 9.99 10.15
N VAL A 598 -9.85 10.42 10.82
CA VAL A 598 -9.86 11.65 11.63
C VAL A 598 -10.06 12.91 10.76
N PRO A 599 -9.40 13.08 9.60
CA PRO A 599 -9.75 14.16 8.66
C PRO A 599 -11.17 14.09 8.13
N THR A 600 -11.71 12.88 7.90
CA THR A 600 -13.12 12.72 7.49
C THR A 600 -14.06 13.28 8.55
N PHE A 601 -13.81 12.99 9.84
CA PHE A 601 -14.53 13.64 10.95
C PHE A 601 -14.27 15.15 10.99
N GLY A 602 -13.06 15.61 10.69
CA GLY A 602 -12.74 17.03 10.57
C GLY A 602 -13.63 17.76 9.56
N PHE A 603 -13.82 17.18 8.38
CA PHE A 603 -14.67 17.78 7.34
C PHE A 603 -16.15 17.86 7.73
N SER A 604 -16.62 16.95 8.60
CA SER A 604 -17.99 16.97 9.14
C SER A 604 -18.13 17.82 10.41
N TYR A 605 -17.08 17.93 11.21
CA TYR A 605 -17.06 18.62 12.51
C TYR A 605 -15.88 19.59 12.58
N GLN A 606 -16.16 20.87 12.36
CA GLN A 606 -15.14 21.92 12.24
C GLN A 606 -14.23 22.04 13.48
N PHE A 607 -14.70 21.70 14.69
CA PHE A 607 -13.84 21.69 15.88
C PHE A 607 -12.76 20.57 15.82
N VAL A 608 -13.07 19.40 15.24
CA VAL A 608 -12.07 18.34 14.98
C VAL A 608 -11.06 18.82 13.95
N PHE A 609 -11.53 19.46 12.87
CA PHE A 609 -10.65 20.01 11.84
C PHE A 609 -9.68 21.05 12.41
N ARG A 610 -10.17 21.97 13.24
CA ARG A 610 -9.32 22.96 13.92
C ARG A 610 -8.31 22.30 14.86
N GLY A 611 -8.70 21.22 15.54
CA GLY A 611 -7.77 20.39 16.33
C GLY A 611 -6.65 19.76 15.49
N ILE A 612 -6.98 19.22 14.31
CA ILE A 612 -6.01 18.68 13.34
C ILE A 612 -4.98 19.74 12.95
N LEU A 613 -5.44 20.95 12.59
CA LEU A 613 -4.56 22.05 12.21
C LEU A 613 -3.66 22.49 13.37
N ALA A 614 -4.20 22.55 14.58
CA ALA A 614 -3.43 22.91 15.77
C ALA A 614 -2.30 21.92 16.04
N LEU A 615 -2.58 20.62 15.95
CA LEU A 615 -1.57 19.59 16.19
C LEU A 615 -0.52 19.52 15.06
N ALA A 616 -0.93 19.77 13.81
CA ALA A 616 0.00 19.90 12.69
C ALA A 616 0.92 21.11 12.83
N ALA A 617 0.40 22.24 13.33
CA ALA A 617 1.21 23.42 13.61
C ALA A 617 2.24 23.14 14.72
N LEU A 618 1.86 22.45 15.80
CA LEU A 618 2.82 22.05 16.85
C LEU A 618 3.90 21.08 16.33
N HIS A 619 3.54 20.18 15.42
CA HIS A 619 4.54 19.30 14.80
C HIS A 619 5.55 20.12 13.97
N LEU A 620 5.09 21.12 13.22
CA LEU A 620 5.98 22.04 12.53
C LEU A 620 6.81 22.91 13.47
N ALA A 621 6.25 23.35 14.60
CA ALA A 621 6.98 24.09 15.62
C ALA A 621 8.13 23.27 16.22
N HIS A 622 7.97 21.94 16.29
CA HIS A 622 9.02 21.01 16.68
C HIS A 622 10.08 20.83 15.58
N LEU A 623 9.65 20.63 14.34
CA LEU A 623 10.56 20.41 13.20
C LEU A 623 11.31 21.65 12.74
N LYS A 624 10.80 22.86 13.04
CA LYS A 624 11.35 24.16 12.65
C LYS A 624 11.52 25.08 13.86
N PRO A 625 12.55 24.86 14.70
CA PRO A 625 12.77 25.64 15.91
C PRO A 625 12.86 27.16 15.68
N GLU A 626 13.34 27.58 14.50
CA GLU A 626 13.46 28.98 14.10
C GLU A 626 12.11 29.68 13.85
N LEU A 627 11.03 28.91 13.63
CA LEU A 627 9.66 29.39 13.47
C LEU A 627 8.74 28.91 14.60
N GLN A 628 9.30 28.44 15.72
CA GLN A 628 8.55 27.81 16.81
C GLN A 628 7.44 28.72 17.34
N ASP A 629 7.73 29.97 17.67
CA ASP A 629 6.73 30.90 18.21
C ASP A 629 5.56 31.12 17.25
N GLN A 630 5.84 31.28 15.94
CA GLN A 630 4.81 31.47 14.93
C GLN A 630 3.85 30.28 14.82
N TYR A 631 4.40 29.06 14.82
CA TYR A 631 3.57 27.86 14.71
C TYR A 631 2.85 27.51 16.03
N VAL A 632 3.41 27.89 17.18
CA VAL A 632 2.74 27.80 18.48
C VAL A 632 1.56 28.75 18.53
N ASP A 633 1.72 30.01 18.11
CA ASP A 633 0.64 30.99 18.02
C ASP A 633 -0.49 30.47 17.09
N ALA A 634 -0.13 29.87 15.95
CA ALA A 634 -1.09 29.25 15.04
C ALA A 634 -1.82 28.05 15.67
N ALA A 635 -1.12 27.23 16.44
CA ALA A 635 -1.72 26.12 17.16
C ALA A 635 -2.71 26.59 18.23
N GLU A 636 -2.31 27.57 19.05
CA GLU A 636 -3.18 28.16 20.09
C GLU A 636 -4.41 28.82 19.47
N PHE A 637 -4.25 29.55 18.35
CA PHE A 637 -5.36 30.14 17.62
C PHE A 637 -6.39 29.09 17.19
N HIS A 638 -5.96 28.02 16.51
CA HIS A 638 -6.87 26.98 16.05
C HIS A 638 -7.49 26.18 17.20
N HIS A 639 -6.72 25.86 18.25
CA HIS A 639 -7.22 25.11 19.40
C HIS A 639 -8.26 25.91 20.20
N ASN A 640 -8.03 27.20 20.42
CA ASN A 640 -8.99 28.08 21.12
C ASN A 640 -10.31 28.21 20.36
N LEU A 641 -10.27 28.35 19.03
CA LEU A 641 -11.49 28.33 18.21
C LEU A 641 -12.23 27.00 18.35
N ALA A 642 -11.51 25.87 18.31
CA ALA A 642 -12.11 24.56 18.46
C ALA A 642 -12.78 24.38 19.84
N LEU A 643 -12.15 24.86 20.91
CA LEU A 643 -12.71 24.84 22.27
C LEU A 643 -14.01 25.67 22.36
N GLN A 644 -14.06 26.86 21.75
CA GLN A 644 -15.28 27.67 21.74
C GLN A 644 -16.43 26.93 21.03
N MET A 645 -16.12 26.25 19.92
CA MET A 645 -17.10 25.52 19.12
C MET A 645 -17.64 24.28 19.85
N VAL A 646 -16.76 23.45 20.42
CA VAL A 646 -17.17 22.20 21.06
C VAL A 646 -17.95 22.44 22.36
N SER A 647 -17.68 23.57 23.05
CA SER A 647 -18.32 23.91 24.33
C SER A 647 -19.85 23.99 24.21
N GLY A 648 -20.38 24.38 23.05
CA GLY A 648 -21.83 24.37 22.77
C GLY A 648 -22.39 22.99 22.41
N THR A 649 -21.55 22.04 22.04
CA THR A 649 -21.94 20.70 21.56
C THR A 649 -21.90 19.64 22.68
N ILE A 650 -20.97 19.76 23.64
CA ILE A 650 -20.79 18.79 24.74
C ILE A 650 -22.09 18.49 25.52
N PRO A 651 -22.94 19.48 25.89
CA PRO A 651 -24.19 19.20 26.60
C PRO A 651 -25.21 18.37 25.82
N GLN A 652 -25.01 18.21 24.50
CA GLN A 652 -25.90 17.50 23.58
C GLN A 652 -25.23 16.23 23.01
N ILE A 653 -24.32 15.62 23.76
CA ILE A 653 -23.63 14.41 23.33
C ILE A 653 -24.61 13.27 23.04
N ASN A 654 -24.46 12.64 21.87
CA ASN A 654 -25.26 11.50 21.41
C ASN A 654 -24.40 10.58 20.52
N GLU A 655 -24.99 9.51 19.97
CA GLU A 655 -24.27 8.53 19.15
C GLU A 655 -23.71 9.11 17.83
N GLU A 656 -24.26 10.22 17.33
CA GLU A 656 -23.85 10.85 16.07
C GLU A 656 -22.64 11.77 16.28
N ASN A 657 -22.70 12.69 17.25
CA ASN A 657 -21.64 13.67 17.50
C ASN A 657 -20.56 13.17 18.49
N GLY A 658 -20.85 12.10 19.23
CA GLY A 658 -19.98 11.52 20.25
C GLY A 658 -18.58 11.13 19.76
N PRO A 659 -18.46 10.39 18.65
CA PRO A 659 -17.16 10.04 18.08
C PRO A 659 -16.28 11.25 17.73
N ALA A 660 -16.88 12.34 17.23
CA ALA A 660 -16.16 13.57 16.93
C ALA A 660 -15.67 14.29 18.20
N ILE A 661 -16.52 14.37 19.24
CA ILE A 661 -16.15 14.93 20.54
C ILE A 661 -15.02 14.13 21.19
N TYR A 662 -15.06 12.79 21.08
CA TYR A 662 -13.98 11.91 21.55
C TYR A 662 -12.65 12.19 20.83
N LEU A 663 -12.66 12.30 19.50
CA LEU A 663 -11.45 12.61 18.72
C LEU A 663 -10.86 13.97 19.13
N PHE A 664 -11.70 14.98 19.26
CA PHE A 664 -11.25 16.31 19.68
C PHE A 664 -10.68 16.31 21.10
N SER A 665 -11.30 15.56 22.03
CA SER A 665 -10.78 15.39 23.39
C SER A 665 -9.41 14.74 23.38
N THR A 666 -9.22 13.70 22.55
CA THR A 666 -7.94 12.99 22.39
C THR A 666 -6.87 13.91 21.80
N ILE A 667 -7.19 14.66 20.74
CA ILE A 667 -6.28 15.65 20.14
C ILE A 667 -5.89 16.72 21.17
N THR A 668 -6.84 17.18 21.99
CA THR A 668 -6.60 18.17 23.04
C THR A 668 -5.64 17.65 24.12
N CYS A 669 -5.74 16.38 24.50
CA CYS A 669 -4.76 15.76 25.41
C CYS A 669 -3.34 15.77 24.82
N ILE A 670 -3.20 15.48 23.52
CA ILE A 670 -1.89 15.48 22.82
C ILE A 670 -1.34 16.91 22.73
N ILE A 671 -2.18 17.90 22.38
CA ILE A 671 -1.79 19.31 22.34
C ILE A 671 -1.24 19.76 23.70
N GLY A 672 -1.90 19.39 24.79
CA GLY A 672 -1.44 19.72 26.15
C GLY A 672 -0.03 19.20 26.48
N CYS A 673 0.35 18.04 25.93
CA CYS A 673 1.69 17.48 26.07
C CYS A 673 2.73 18.16 25.14
N ALA A 674 2.30 18.51 23.92
CA ALA A 674 3.12 19.02 22.83
C ALA A 674 3.55 20.50 22.97
N LEU A 675 2.81 21.29 23.75
CA LEU A 675 3.10 22.72 23.93
C LEU A 675 4.50 22.95 24.53
N PRO A 676 5.28 23.92 24.00
CA PRO A 676 6.62 24.21 24.52
C PRO A 676 6.60 24.64 25.98
N ARG A 677 7.64 24.25 26.72
CA ARG A 677 7.79 24.53 28.16
C ARG A 677 8.76 25.69 28.34
N ARG A 678 8.30 26.87 28.77
CA ARG A 678 9.19 28.04 29.00
C ARG A 678 9.97 27.87 30.31
N ARG A 679 11.16 28.46 30.40
CA ARG A 679 12.11 28.29 31.54
C ARG A 679 11.53 28.66 32.91
N ASP A 680 10.56 29.58 32.95
CA ASP A 680 9.93 30.08 34.19
C ASP A 680 8.57 29.41 34.49
N ASP A 681 8.10 28.52 33.61
CA ASP A 681 6.90 27.72 33.85
C ASP A 681 7.27 26.52 34.74
N LEU A 682 7.26 26.71 36.05
CA LEU A 682 7.13 25.57 36.98
C LEU A 682 5.65 25.12 36.94
N TRP A 683 5.35 24.05 36.20
CA TRP A 683 3.97 23.64 35.86
C TRP A 683 3.08 23.22 37.05
N VAL A 684 3.61 23.04 38.26
CA VAL A 684 2.77 22.73 39.44
C VAL A 684 2.37 24.01 40.19
N SER A 685 3.03 25.14 39.90
CA SER A 685 2.64 26.48 40.36
C SER A 685 1.37 27.01 39.67
N ASN A 686 1.04 26.48 38.48
CA ASN A 686 -0.17 26.77 37.73
C ASN A 686 -0.97 25.48 37.56
N ASP A 687 -2.28 25.46 37.75
CA ASP A 687 -3.11 24.23 37.74
C ASP A 687 -3.18 23.45 36.40
N ARG A 688 -2.25 23.69 35.46
CA ARG A 688 -2.21 23.08 34.12
C ARG A 688 -2.06 21.57 34.14
N ILE A 689 -1.28 20.99 35.06
CA ILE A 689 -1.17 19.52 35.16
C ILE A 689 -2.49 18.88 35.58
N PHE A 690 -3.23 19.52 36.50
CA PHE A 690 -4.54 19.05 36.94
C PHE A 690 -5.62 19.28 35.90
N GLN A 691 -5.52 20.36 35.14
CA GLN A 691 -6.35 20.58 33.95
C GLN A 691 -6.09 19.46 32.92
N TRP A 692 -4.83 19.13 32.66
CA TRP A 692 -4.45 18.02 31.78
C TRP A 692 -5.00 16.67 32.27
N LEU A 693 -4.83 16.35 33.56
CA LEU A 693 -5.41 15.14 34.16
C LEU A 693 -6.95 15.13 34.07
N SER A 694 -7.58 16.29 34.20
CA SER A 694 -9.04 16.44 34.05
C SER A 694 -9.51 16.20 32.62
N LEU A 695 -8.69 16.48 31.60
CA LEU A 695 -8.99 16.14 30.20
C LEU A 695 -9.08 14.62 29.98
N PHE A 696 -8.22 13.84 30.62
CA PHE A 696 -8.29 12.38 30.55
C PHE A 696 -9.59 11.85 31.18
N ARG A 697 -10.04 12.45 32.29
CA ARG A 697 -11.34 12.12 32.90
C ARG A 697 -12.52 12.49 32.00
N GLY A 698 -12.48 13.68 31.41
CA GLY A 698 -13.47 14.08 30.40
C GLY A 698 -13.57 13.06 29.27
N THR A 699 -12.41 12.59 28.78
CA THR A 699 -12.33 11.55 27.74
C THR A 699 -12.96 10.23 28.19
N VAL A 700 -12.71 9.78 29.42
CA VAL A 700 -13.34 8.55 29.97
C VAL A 700 -14.86 8.68 30.05
N SER A 701 -15.36 9.82 30.52
CA SER A 701 -16.81 10.08 30.57
C SER A 701 -17.43 10.07 29.17
N ILE A 702 -16.78 10.66 28.16
CA ILE A 702 -17.23 10.61 26.77
C ILE A 702 -17.29 9.16 26.27
N ILE A 703 -16.24 8.37 26.50
CA ILE A 703 -16.20 6.95 26.09
C ILE A 703 -17.36 6.17 26.71
N ALA A 704 -17.67 6.41 28.00
CA ALA A 704 -18.77 5.76 28.68
C ALA A 704 -20.14 6.16 28.08
N SER A 705 -20.32 7.45 27.73
CA SER A 705 -21.58 7.96 27.18
C SER A 705 -21.90 7.48 25.76
N VAL A 706 -20.88 7.19 24.93
CA VAL A 706 -21.08 6.84 23.51
C VAL A 706 -20.41 5.52 23.11
N ASN A 707 -20.27 4.62 24.09
CA ASN A 707 -19.53 3.36 24.02
C ASN A 707 -19.85 2.49 22.78
N GLU A 708 -21.14 2.32 22.43
CA GLU A 708 -21.53 1.45 21.32
C GLU A 708 -21.18 2.06 19.95
N SER A 709 -21.39 3.37 19.78
CA SER A 709 -21.01 4.09 18.54
C SER A 709 -19.50 4.04 18.28
N LEU A 710 -18.69 4.12 19.34
CA LEU A 710 -17.24 4.06 19.27
C LEU A 710 -16.72 2.65 18.92
N LYS A 711 -17.45 1.60 19.31
CA LYS A 711 -17.10 0.20 19.05
C LYS A 711 -17.56 -0.33 17.69
N SER A 712 -18.60 0.26 17.11
CA SER A 712 -19.22 -0.22 15.86
C SER A 712 -19.04 0.74 14.67
N GLY A 713 -18.72 2.01 14.94
CA GLY A 713 -18.54 3.04 13.92
C GLY A 713 -17.13 3.14 13.34
N PRO A 714 -16.80 4.21 12.60
CA PRO A 714 -15.50 4.36 11.91
C PRO A 714 -14.27 4.38 12.83
N LEU A 715 -14.46 4.65 14.14
CA LEU A 715 -13.41 4.60 15.16
C LEU A 715 -13.28 3.23 15.84
N ALA A 716 -14.08 2.24 15.44
CA ALA A 716 -14.03 0.87 15.95
C ALA A 716 -12.61 0.26 16.02
N PRO A 717 -11.68 0.52 15.07
CA PRO A 717 -10.32 0.02 15.20
C PRO A 717 -9.59 0.53 16.45
N MET A 718 -9.77 1.81 16.82
CA MET A 718 -9.16 2.39 18.03
C MET A 718 -9.65 1.67 19.30
N PHE A 719 -10.96 1.42 19.37
CA PHE A 719 -11.59 0.81 20.55
C PHE A 719 -11.42 -0.71 20.61
N THR A 720 -11.33 -1.38 19.46
CA THR A 720 -11.06 -2.83 19.41
C THR A 720 -9.65 -3.13 19.88
N LEU A 721 -8.66 -2.37 19.40
CA LEU A 721 -7.27 -2.48 19.85
C LEU A 721 -7.14 -2.09 21.32
N GLY A 722 -7.74 -0.95 21.72
CA GLY A 722 -7.75 -0.50 23.11
C GLY A 722 -8.38 -1.53 24.07
N ARG A 723 -9.48 -2.18 23.68
CA ARG A 723 -10.15 -3.21 24.48
C ARG A 723 -9.28 -4.44 24.68
N ARG A 724 -8.62 -4.94 23.62
CA ARG A 724 -7.70 -6.07 23.71
C ARG A 724 -6.54 -5.77 24.67
N ARG A 725 -5.96 -4.58 24.54
CA ARG A 725 -4.89 -4.09 25.43
C ARG A 725 -5.36 -3.96 26.87
N GLY A 726 -6.58 -3.43 27.08
CA GLY A 726 -7.21 -3.34 28.39
C GLY A 726 -7.40 -4.69 29.07
N LEU A 727 -7.93 -5.68 28.34
CA LEU A 727 -8.10 -7.04 28.86
C LEU A 727 -6.75 -7.71 29.20
N ALA A 728 -5.73 -7.51 28.35
CA ALA A 728 -4.38 -8.01 28.62
C ALA A 728 -3.77 -7.35 29.87
N TRP A 729 -3.97 -6.05 30.05
CA TRP A 729 -3.53 -5.32 31.23
C TRP A 729 -4.26 -5.78 32.50
N GLU A 730 -5.57 -6.01 32.44
CA GLU A 730 -6.38 -6.53 33.56
C GLU A 730 -5.96 -7.95 33.97
N ALA A 731 -5.55 -8.77 33.01
CA ALA A 731 -5.10 -10.14 33.25
C ALA A 731 -3.69 -10.24 33.88
N ARG A 732 -2.93 -9.13 33.93
CA ARG A 732 -1.59 -9.12 34.51
C ARG A 732 -1.66 -9.16 36.03
N SER A 733 -0.75 -9.93 36.62
CA SER A 733 -0.56 -9.92 38.07
C SER A 733 0.12 -8.62 38.50
N THR A 734 -0.20 -8.13 39.70
CA THR A 734 0.29 -6.87 40.29
C THR A 734 1.78 -6.87 40.67
N SER A 735 2.49 -7.95 40.31
CA SER A 735 3.93 -8.11 40.09
C SER A 735 4.89 -8.06 41.29
N ASN A 736 5.83 -9.01 41.27
CA ASN A 736 7.01 -9.18 42.15
C ASN A 736 8.10 -8.10 41.93
N GLN A 737 7.72 -6.84 41.69
CA GLN A 737 8.66 -5.76 41.41
C GLN A 737 9.16 -5.13 42.72
N THR A 738 10.44 -5.36 43.05
CA THR A 738 11.03 -4.94 44.34
C THR A 738 10.86 -3.44 44.63
N PHE A 739 10.92 -2.57 43.62
CA PHE A 739 10.75 -1.13 43.80
C PHE A 739 9.31 -0.73 44.17
N LEU A 740 8.28 -1.40 43.62
CA LEU A 740 6.89 -1.16 44.01
C LEU A 740 6.56 -1.77 45.37
N ILE A 741 7.16 -2.92 45.71
CA ILE A 741 7.03 -3.51 47.06
C ILE A 741 7.59 -2.54 48.11
N ASN A 742 8.73 -1.92 47.83
CA ASN A 742 9.33 -0.92 48.72
C ASN A 742 8.44 0.34 48.84
N LEU A 743 7.90 0.84 47.73
CA LEU A 743 6.97 1.97 47.75
C LEU A 743 5.70 1.64 48.55
N ARG A 744 5.10 0.48 48.33
CA ARG A 744 3.92 0.01 49.06
C ARG A 744 4.18 -0.01 50.56
N ARG A 745 5.33 -0.55 51.01
CA ARG A 745 5.71 -0.57 52.42
C ARG A 745 5.80 0.83 53.03
N LEU A 746 6.42 1.79 52.31
CA LEU A 746 6.52 3.19 52.79
C LEU A 746 5.14 3.83 52.97
N ILE A 747 4.22 3.57 52.03
CA ILE A 747 2.85 4.08 52.09
C ILE A 747 2.05 3.41 53.23
N GLU A 748 2.21 2.10 53.42
CA GLU A 748 1.59 1.35 54.52
C GLU A 748 2.07 1.80 55.91
N GLU A 749 3.32 2.28 56.01
CA GLU A 749 3.88 2.82 57.25
C GLU A 749 3.45 4.27 57.53
N ALA A 750 3.21 5.07 56.49
CA ALA A 750 2.91 6.49 56.61
C ALA A 750 1.42 6.83 56.69
N VAL A 751 0.54 6.02 56.08
CA VAL A 751 -0.88 6.35 55.94
C VAL A 751 -1.73 5.57 56.94
N GLU A 752 -2.26 6.29 57.95
CA GLU A 752 -3.09 5.70 59.00
C GLU A 752 -4.55 5.47 58.57
N ASP A 753 -5.12 6.34 57.71
CA ASP A 753 -6.51 6.20 57.27
C ASP A 753 -6.68 4.97 56.38
N PRO A 754 -7.47 3.95 56.79
CA PRO A 754 -7.58 2.71 56.03
C PRO A 754 -8.15 2.89 54.62
N THR A 755 -8.90 3.97 54.40
CA THR A 755 -9.56 4.22 53.11
C THR A 755 -8.62 4.92 52.13
N GLU A 756 -7.79 5.85 52.61
CA GLU A 756 -6.68 6.44 51.85
C GLU A 756 -5.59 5.41 51.56
N LEU A 757 -5.22 4.61 52.57
CA LEU A 757 -4.27 3.52 52.41
C LEU A 757 -4.73 2.53 51.33
N LYS A 758 -6.00 2.13 51.36
CA LYS A 758 -6.59 1.29 50.29
C LYS A 758 -6.53 1.98 48.93
N CYS A 759 -6.88 3.26 48.87
CA CYS A 759 -6.84 4.04 47.63
C CYS A 759 -5.44 4.09 47.01
N TYR A 760 -4.40 4.26 47.82
CA TYR A 760 -3.01 4.30 47.35
C TYR A 760 -2.49 2.92 46.97
N THR A 761 -2.81 1.89 47.77
CA THR A 761 -2.40 0.51 47.48
C THR A 761 -3.04 -0.04 46.21
N ASP A 762 -4.33 0.25 45.96
CA ASP A 762 -5.00 -0.08 44.69
C ASP A 762 -4.32 0.62 43.50
N ALA A 763 -3.93 1.89 43.65
CA ALA A 763 -3.22 2.64 42.60
C ALA A 763 -1.82 2.07 42.32
N ILE A 764 -1.10 1.61 43.35
CA ILE A 764 0.21 0.95 43.22
C ILE A 764 0.06 -0.42 42.52
N ASP A 765 -0.97 -1.18 42.85
CA ASP A 765 -1.25 -2.47 42.25
C ASP A 765 -1.53 -2.33 40.73
N ASP A 766 -2.35 -1.36 40.34
CA ASP A 766 -2.60 -1.01 38.93
C ASP A 766 -1.34 -0.47 38.24
N LEU A 767 -0.48 0.23 38.97
CA LEU A 767 0.82 0.67 38.45
C LEU A 767 1.72 -0.53 38.14
N GLY A 768 1.71 -1.56 39.00
CA GLY A 768 2.41 -2.83 38.78
C GLY A 768 2.00 -3.53 37.49
N LYS A 769 0.69 -3.58 37.18
CA LYS A 769 0.18 -4.10 35.89
C LYS A 769 0.73 -3.32 34.70
N SER A 770 0.88 -2.01 34.84
CA SER A 770 1.38 -1.13 33.80
C SER A 770 2.87 -1.34 33.55
N PHE A 771 3.68 -1.46 34.61
CA PHE A 771 5.08 -1.83 34.49
C PHE A 771 5.27 -3.24 33.90
N ALA A 772 4.45 -4.22 34.31
CA ALA A 772 4.47 -5.56 33.73
C ALA A 772 4.16 -5.53 32.22
N THR A 773 3.24 -4.67 31.80
CA THR A 773 2.92 -4.46 30.38
C THR A 773 4.13 -3.97 29.60
N ILE A 774 4.84 -2.96 30.12
CA ILE A 774 6.00 -2.36 29.45
C ILE A 774 7.17 -3.35 29.39
N LEU A 775 7.39 -4.12 30.46
CA LEU A 775 8.45 -5.13 30.51
C LEU A 775 8.22 -6.28 29.52
N GLU A 776 6.96 -6.67 29.32
CA GLU A 776 6.58 -7.75 28.39
C GLU A 776 6.59 -7.28 26.92
N VAL A 777 6.01 -6.11 26.65
CA VAL A 777 5.88 -5.57 25.28
C VAL A 777 7.22 -5.03 24.77
N GLY A 778 8.01 -4.43 25.67
CA GLY A 778 9.25 -3.73 25.35
C GLY A 778 9.03 -2.31 24.83
N SER A 779 9.91 -1.39 25.28
CA SER A 779 9.90 0.05 24.96
C SER A 779 9.59 0.43 23.50
N PRO A 780 10.21 -0.16 22.45
CA PRO A 780 9.92 0.23 21.07
C PRO A 780 8.50 -0.12 20.61
N ASN A 781 7.86 -1.10 21.25
CA ASN A 781 6.57 -1.67 20.83
C ASN A 781 5.38 -1.17 21.66
N CYS A 782 5.60 -0.33 22.68
CA CYS A 782 4.54 0.26 23.49
C CYS A 782 3.72 1.29 22.68
N GLU A 783 2.39 1.18 22.76
CA GLU A 783 1.47 2.18 22.22
C GLU A 783 1.07 3.21 23.26
N THR A 784 0.57 4.37 22.82
CA THR A 784 0.10 5.45 23.72
C THR A 784 -0.95 4.97 24.71
N ALA A 785 -1.84 4.06 24.27
CA ALA A 785 -2.85 3.45 25.13
C ALA A 785 -2.26 2.60 26.26
N ASP A 786 -1.15 1.88 26.04
CA ASP A 786 -0.50 1.07 27.08
C ASP A 786 0.10 1.93 28.19
N ILE A 787 0.55 3.13 27.82
CA ILE A 787 1.19 4.08 28.73
C ILE A 787 0.14 4.85 29.52
N PHE A 788 -0.95 5.29 28.87
CA PHE A 788 -2.00 6.06 29.53
C PHE A 788 -3.08 5.23 30.24
N ILE A 789 -3.09 3.90 30.08
CA ILE A 789 -4.14 3.06 30.69
C ILE A 789 -4.24 3.22 32.20
N TRP A 790 -3.11 3.39 32.91
CA TRP A 790 -3.12 3.64 34.36
C TRP A 790 -3.87 4.94 34.70
N LEU A 791 -3.59 6.03 33.99
CA LEU A 791 -4.29 7.31 34.15
C LEU A 791 -5.79 7.21 33.85
N LEU A 792 -6.18 6.36 32.90
CA LEU A 792 -7.58 6.11 32.55
C LEU A 792 -8.31 5.23 33.59
N ARG A 793 -7.58 4.53 34.47
CA ARG A 793 -8.12 3.52 35.41
C ARG A 793 -8.03 3.91 36.89
N ILE A 794 -7.16 4.85 37.27
CA ILE A 794 -7.08 5.34 38.66
C ILE A 794 -8.46 5.77 39.19
N THR A 795 -8.68 5.67 40.50
CA THR A 795 -9.97 6.04 41.11
C THR A 795 -10.18 7.56 41.20
N GLU A 796 -11.43 8.01 41.27
CA GLU A 796 -11.75 9.43 41.51
C GLU A 796 -11.18 9.93 42.85
N ARG A 797 -11.13 9.05 43.86
CA ARG A 797 -10.52 9.36 45.16
C ARG A 797 -9.02 9.62 45.02
N PHE A 798 -8.29 8.76 44.30
CA PHE A 798 -6.85 8.96 44.06
C PHE A 798 -6.59 10.26 43.29
N LEU A 799 -7.40 10.54 42.27
CA LEU A 799 -7.27 11.78 41.51
C LEU A 799 -7.51 13.02 42.39
N SER A 800 -8.50 12.97 43.28
CA SER A 800 -8.77 14.06 44.22
C SER A 800 -7.59 14.30 45.17
N GLN A 801 -6.97 13.23 45.68
CA GLN A 801 -5.74 13.34 46.50
C GLN A 801 -4.57 13.95 45.71
N LEU A 802 -4.41 13.52 44.44
CA LEU A 802 -3.40 14.09 43.56
C LEU A 802 -3.65 15.59 43.30
N GLN A 803 -4.90 16.00 43.06
CA GLN A 803 -5.32 17.40 42.91
C GLN A 803 -5.11 18.23 44.18
N GLN A 804 -5.28 17.62 45.35
CA GLN A 804 -4.98 18.21 46.65
C GLN A 804 -3.48 18.24 46.94
N ARG A 805 -2.63 17.70 46.05
CA ARG A 805 -1.17 17.67 46.15
C ARG A 805 -0.69 16.94 47.41
N THR A 806 -1.38 15.87 47.83
CA THR A 806 -0.89 15.08 48.97
C THR A 806 0.45 14.43 48.64
N PRO A 807 1.41 14.40 49.60
CA PRO A 807 2.75 13.88 49.34
C PRO A 807 2.76 12.45 48.79
N GLU A 808 1.92 11.58 49.32
CA GLU A 808 1.82 10.17 48.95
C GLU A 808 1.31 9.98 47.52
N ALA A 809 0.25 10.71 47.14
CA ALA A 809 -0.29 10.68 45.79
C ALA A 809 0.74 11.20 44.77
N LEU A 810 1.46 12.28 45.13
CA LEU A 810 2.53 12.87 44.33
C LEU A 810 3.71 11.90 44.15
N VAL A 811 4.11 11.16 45.19
CA VAL A 811 5.15 10.14 45.08
C VAL A 811 4.72 9.01 44.14
N ILE A 812 3.51 8.47 44.28
CA ILE A 812 2.98 7.40 43.40
C ILE A 812 2.95 7.89 41.94
N PHE A 813 2.50 9.13 41.71
CA PHE A 813 2.53 9.74 40.38
C PHE A 813 3.96 9.94 39.83
N GLY A 814 4.94 10.17 40.72
CA GLY A 814 6.36 10.18 40.38
C GLY A 814 6.87 8.85 39.83
N TYR A 815 6.37 7.72 40.33
CA TYR A 815 6.70 6.40 39.76
C TYR A 815 6.07 6.21 38.38
N TYR A 816 4.85 6.71 38.17
CA TYR A 816 4.21 6.72 36.85
C TYR A 816 4.99 7.56 35.82
N CYS A 817 5.77 8.56 36.23
CA CYS A 817 6.64 9.32 35.31
C CYS A 817 7.67 8.41 34.60
N VAL A 818 8.11 7.33 35.23
CA VAL A 818 9.00 6.34 34.59
C VAL A 818 8.30 5.64 33.43
N ILE A 819 7.01 5.36 33.55
CA ILE A 819 6.19 4.81 32.47
C ILE A 819 6.02 5.84 31.34
N LEU A 820 5.79 7.12 31.68
CA LEU A 820 5.69 8.19 30.68
C LEU A 820 6.97 8.36 29.85
N LYS A 821 8.14 8.04 30.43
CA LYS A 821 9.43 8.12 29.73
C LYS A 821 9.48 7.26 28.48
N GLU A 822 8.75 6.15 28.44
CA GLU A 822 8.68 5.26 27.28
C GLU A 822 8.15 5.96 26.02
N LEU A 823 7.34 7.03 26.17
CA LEU A 823 6.84 7.83 25.04
C LEU A 823 7.76 8.98 24.63
N GLU A 824 8.85 9.27 25.35
CA GLU A 824 9.72 10.43 25.05
C GLU A 824 10.44 10.33 23.69
N SER A 825 10.48 9.15 23.09
CA SER A 825 10.90 8.98 21.69
C SER A 825 9.93 9.62 20.68
N THR A 826 8.74 10.02 21.13
CA THR A 826 7.74 10.73 20.32
C THR A 826 7.80 12.22 20.59
N TRP A 827 7.81 13.05 19.54
CA TRP A 827 8.08 14.48 19.63
C TRP A 827 7.20 15.24 20.64
N TRP A 828 5.91 14.89 20.72
CA TRP A 828 4.95 15.58 21.60
C TRP A 828 5.06 15.17 23.09
N MET A 829 5.90 14.19 23.43
CA MET A 829 6.16 13.76 24.80
C MET A 829 7.58 14.06 25.27
N GLN A 830 8.47 14.52 24.40
CA GLN A 830 9.88 14.78 24.72
C GLN A 830 10.04 15.66 25.96
N GLY A 831 10.74 15.15 26.97
CA GLY A 831 11.04 15.85 28.23
C GLY A 831 9.85 16.05 29.17
N PHE A 832 8.69 15.44 28.89
CA PHE A 832 7.49 15.59 29.72
C PHE A 832 7.65 14.88 31.07
N SER A 833 8.25 13.69 31.10
CA SER A 833 8.42 12.93 32.35
C SER A 833 9.34 13.65 33.35
N ILE A 834 10.46 14.19 32.84
CA ILE A 834 11.41 14.98 33.62
C ILE A 834 10.78 16.29 34.11
N HIS A 835 9.93 16.89 33.28
CA HIS A 835 9.22 18.11 33.65
C HIS A 835 8.28 17.86 34.85
N ILE A 836 7.50 16.78 34.81
CA ILE A 836 6.59 16.42 35.89
C ILE A 836 7.35 16.08 37.18
N ILE A 837 8.37 15.21 37.11
CA ILE A 837 9.11 14.79 38.31
C ILE A 837 9.81 15.96 39.01
N LYS A 838 10.33 16.95 38.26
CA LYS A 838 10.90 18.19 38.81
C LYS A 838 9.87 18.96 39.63
N ALA A 839 8.67 19.10 39.07
CA ALA A 839 7.62 19.87 39.69
C ALA A 839 7.05 19.15 40.93
N ILE A 840 6.94 17.82 40.90
CA ILE A 840 6.62 16.98 42.06
C ILE A 840 7.68 17.19 43.16
N HIS A 841 8.96 16.99 42.84
CA HIS A 841 10.07 17.11 43.81
C HIS A 841 10.11 18.49 44.48
N HIS A 842 9.78 19.57 43.76
CA HIS A 842 9.71 20.91 44.32
C HIS A 842 8.62 21.06 45.40
N HIS A 843 7.50 20.34 45.27
CA HIS A 843 6.36 20.41 46.19
C HIS A 843 6.47 19.47 47.39
N LEU A 844 7.27 18.41 47.29
CA LEU A 844 7.49 17.47 48.38
C LEU A 844 8.44 18.04 49.45
N ASP A 845 8.23 17.62 50.69
CA ASP A 845 9.19 17.84 51.80
C ASP A 845 10.44 16.95 51.66
N GLU A 846 11.41 17.11 52.56
CA GLU A 846 12.68 16.37 52.51
C GLU A 846 12.50 14.85 52.64
N GLU A 847 11.51 14.40 53.41
CA GLU A 847 11.26 12.98 53.65
C GLU A 847 10.70 12.32 52.39
N HIS A 848 9.64 12.87 51.81
CA HIS A 848 8.99 12.33 50.62
C HIS A 848 9.86 12.47 49.36
N ARG A 849 10.74 13.47 49.30
CA ARG A 849 11.76 13.57 48.23
C ARG A 849 12.66 12.33 48.20
N CYS A 850 12.99 11.75 49.36
CA CYS A 850 13.78 10.53 49.42
C CYS A 850 13.06 9.33 48.77
N TRP A 851 11.73 9.31 48.79
CA TRP A 851 10.94 8.22 48.20
C TRP A 851 10.95 8.25 46.66
N LEU A 852 11.33 9.38 46.06
CA LEU A 852 11.51 9.55 44.61
C LEU A 852 12.90 9.13 44.11
N GLN A 853 13.78 8.61 44.96
CA GLN A 853 15.14 8.25 44.55
C GLN A 853 15.15 7.28 43.35
N TRP A 854 14.32 6.23 43.39
CA TRP A 854 14.23 5.26 42.29
C TRP A 854 13.72 5.88 40.98
N PRO A 855 12.56 6.57 40.92
CA PRO A 855 12.08 7.15 39.67
C PRO A 855 13.05 8.21 39.13
N MET A 856 13.70 9.00 39.98
CA MET A 856 14.72 9.97 39.56
C MET A 856 15.92 9.30 38.87
N GLN A 857 16.39 8.17 39.41
CA GLN A 857 17.45 7.35 38.79
C GLN A 857 17.03 6.79 37.43
N GLN A 858 15.80 6.23 37.32
CA GLN A 858 15.30 5.70 36.05
C GLN A 858 15.12 6.78 35.00
N LEU A 859 14.71 7.99 35.40
CA LEU A 859 14.56 9.12 34.51
C LEU A 859 15.91 9.72 34.09
N GLY A 860 16.98 9.50 34.86
CA GLY A 860 18.29 10.11 34.62
C GLY A 860 18.30 11.59 35.00
N TRP A 861 17.49 11.97 36.00
CA TRP A 861 17.38 13.34 36.48
C TRP A 861 17.85 13.44 37.94
N VAL A 862 18.62 14.49 38.23
CA VAL A 862 19.08 14.85 39.58
C VAL A 862 18.70 16.32 39.83
N PRO A 863 18.20 16.67 41.04
CA PRO A 863 17.69 18.02 41.35
C PRO A 863 18.74 19.12 41.35
#